data_AF-A0A2S7QHU7-F1
#
_entry.id   AF-A0A2S7QHU7-F1
#
_cell.length_a   1.000
_cell.length_b   1.000
_cell.length_c   1.000
_cell.angle_alpha   90.00
_cell.angle_beta   90.00
_cell.angle_gamma   90.00
#
_symmetry.space_group_name_H-M   'P 1'
#
loop_
_entity.id
_entity.type
_entity.pdbx_description
1 polymer ?
#
loop_
_entity_poly.entity_id
_entity_poly.type
_entity_poly.pdbx_seq_one_letter_code
_entity_poly.pdbx_strand_id
1 'polypeptide(L)'
;MSAVKNGHANGSTNGHEMDGQIVSKRFSDIPSAIDIPVTGDDDDQAVEIDLEDLLDDPTELCTLLENENAARTYWMTVALAYAKQKKVDHAIEMLNKGLSALKGGNKERLSMLTCLCWMYLWKSREAPRVIPDGVTDPDFKKKEDWLALSTSNLNDALRINPSFPPLFLARGVLQLLRASLRPVPKSGGITTLDPEKAEFLRGAQKSFEDAIKASHGKNMMAVMGKARASYSLGKYAEALDGYQDVLRSMPDMVDPDPRIGIGCCFWQLGYKEDAKAAWERALEINPESKVANILLAQSYLDASAHVPTTSPEFIQMYKKAMTEYTQRSYKIDKDQPLTCVTFAGYFLSRKSMPNVEALAMKAIQYTEINAIASDGWYLLARKEHFEDNYDKALYYYGQADDARGGVEKGYLPAKFGAAQLSVLKGDFSEAKLRLEKIIQQSKNIEAMILLGTLYAEEVFSSQQSGQKEDKSTEYKKAVGYLENVRTAWKDPKKNLTPDASVLLNLARLYESDHPEKSLQCLLQVEQIETDQIPAADRPEQGDDEVAYRAAIRERLPPQLLNNMGCFYFQSEKYDQAREMFQASLNACVKAGEKQEGLDTDALVTTISFNLGRTYEASGMPDEAKTVYEGLLARHSDYTDARTRLAYIALRQDRQEEGPKAVSALYKEASADLEVRALYGWFLGRMHSKKKANNVAEEPEYRHYKHTLQQYDKRDRYALIGMGNMNLTTAREMRRDTDSDKAKRSGMYTKAVEFFDKALQLDPKNAYAAQGIAIALVEDKKDYKTALSIFMKVRDTVKEPSVFINLGHIFTELRQYSKAIEHYELALTKDRAHDSHILTCLGRTWLAKGKAEKSLSAFKTALDYSLKALEITPDQVHYKFNVAFVQLQLATQVYSLSENQRSLEEVQKAASGLEEAIETLDAIAKHPNPPYPKHDIEQRANMARNTMRRQLERSMQAQKEYEEKNASKIQAAKEAREAELKKREEMRRAAEEAERERKAKIAEERQKIAERDRELAEARAADDIAREAAEMTTDSETGERVKRKKLPKGRAGGGKRKKKDDGVTDDEDSGGEEHTGGGGRSRRRGGKKNAGSGSEEEKPTKKKRRLAKKGGEKSQKAKEPAGKYKSSEIVVESDSDVDDGAEEARRAMAGEDDVDMDAAAPETGARGADSDEEEQVVKSKRKSRRGVIEDDDEEDEDAAGLGAKDDSPGTAKGDGDTPMAGAGGDDDDE
;
A
#
# COMPACT_ATOMS: atom_id res chain seq x y z
N MET A 1 -32.75 63.11 7.16
CA MET A 1 -33.98 62.54 7.79
C MET A 1 -33.62 62.03 9.18
N SER A 2 -34.55 62.06 10.12
CA SER A 2 -34.27 61.98 11.57
C SER A 2 -34.52 60.61 12.21
N ALA A 3 -33.69 60.25 13.18
CA ALA A 3 -34.07 59.44 14.33
C ALA A 3 -33.29 59.93 15.57
N VAL A 4 -33.97 60.12 16.70
CA VAL A 4 -33.41 60.70 17.95
C VAL A 4 -34.08 60.03 19.16
N LYS A 5 -33.30 59.58 20.16
CA LYS A 5 -33.61 59.73 21.60
C LYS A 5 -32.55 59.13 22.55
N ASN A 6 -31.92 60.04 23.31
CA ASN A 6 -31.67 60.05 24.75
C ASN A 6 -31.52 58.73 25.55
N GLY A 7 -30.41 58.61 26.27
CA GLY A 7 -30.27 57.83 27.52
C GLY A 7 -29.57 58.70 28.58
N HIS A 8 -30.08 58.71 29.82
CA HIS A 8 -29.79 59.77 30.81
C HIS A 8 -28.34 59.85 31.31
N ALA A 9 -27.87 61.08 31.52
CA ALA A 9 -26.79 61.37 32.46
C ALA A 9 -27.30 61.36 33.91
N ASN A 10 -26.42 61.02 34.84
CA ASN A 10 -26.59 61.27 36.28
C ASN A 10 -25.24 61.76 36.81
N GLY A 11 -25.19 62.96 37.37
CA GLY A 11 -23.93 63.62 37.75
C GLY A 11 -23.66 63.58 39.25
N SER A 12 -22.39 63.60 39.63
CA SER A 12 -21.94 64.13 40.91
C SER A 12 -20.98 65.30 40.64
N THR A 13 -21.40 66.51 40.99
CA THR A 13 -20.55 67.70 40.91
C THR A 13 -19.67 67.81 42.15
N ASN A 14 -18.37 67.86 41.97
CA ASN A 14 -17.47 68.66 42.82
C ASN A 14 -16.22 68.99 42.00
N GLY A 15 -15.89 70.28 41.92
CA GLY A 15 -14.75 70.75 41.16
C GLY A 15 -13.44 70.48 41.88
N HIS A 16 -12.51 69.85 41.19
CA HIS A 16 -11.10 70.21 41.30
C HIS A 16 -10.58 70.43 39.89
N GLU A 17 -10.15 71.66 39.61
CA GLU A 17 -9.34 71.94 38.43
C GLU A 17 -8.03 71.17 38.60
N MET A 18 -7.79 70.19 37.73
CA MET A 18 -6.46 69.60 37.52
C MET A 18 -5.84 70.36 36.36
N ASP A 19 -4.62 70.88 36.58
CA ASP A 19 -3.94 71.75 35.64
C ASP A 19 -3.90 71.19 34.21
N GLY A 20 -4.04 72.09 33.24
CA GLY A 20 -4.21 71.73 31.83
C GLY A 20 -3.11 70.81 31.31
N GLN A 21 -3.50 69.67 30.75
CA GLN A 21 -2.60 68.83 29.97
C GLN A 21 -2.13 69.61 28.75
N ILE A 22 -0.85 70.01 28.76
CA ILE A 22 -0.23 70.76 27.67
C ILE A 22 -0.14 69.85 26.44
N VAL A 23 -1.02 70.08 25.45
CA VAL A 23 -1.04 69.36 24.18
C VAL A 23 0.01 69.93 23.22
N SER A 24 1.29 69.87 23.61
CA SER A 24 2.38 70.25 22.72
C SER A 24 2.60 69.17 21.65
N LYS A 25 2.61 69.59 20.38
CA LYS A 25 2.99 68.72 19.25
C LYS A 25 4.50 68.78 19.09
N ARG A 26 5.12 67.77 18.45
CA ARG A 26 6.55 67.86 18.14
C ARG A 26 6.81 69.13 17.32
N PHE A 27 7.78 69.93 17.76
CA PHE A 27 8.13 71.25 17.21
C PHE A 27 7.11 72.39 17.43
N SER A 28 6.08 72.26 18.29
CA SER A 28 5.24 73.41 18.68
C SER A 28 5.96 74.45 19.52
N ASP A 29 7.10 74.08 20.11
CA ASP A 29 7.88 74.92 21.00
C ASP A 29 8.85 75.86 20.25
N ILE A 30 8.81 75.85 18.91
CA ILE A 30 9.63 76.69 18.03
C ILE A 30 8.78 77.91 17.60
N PRO A 31 9.22 79.16 17.89
CA PRO A 31 8.51 80.35 17.44
C PRO A 31 8.63 80.53 15.91
N SER A 32 7.78 81.39 15.33
CA SER A 32 7.82 81.70 13.89
C SER A 32 9.03 82.53 13.49
N ALA A 33 9.50 83.42 14.37
CA ALA A 33 10.72 84.20 14.20
C ALA A 33 11.50 84.27 15.53
N ILE A 34 12.77 84.67 15.47
CA ILE A 34 13.60 84.88 16.67
C ILE A 34 14.58 86.04 16.47
N ASP A 35 14.66 86.92 17.47
CA ASP A 35 15.59 88.06 17.49
C ASP A 35 16.94 87.62 18.06
N ILE A 36 18.02 87.83 17.31
CA ILE A 36 19.40 87.68 17.81
C ILE A 36 19.93 89.07 18.19
N PRO A 37 20.31 89.33 19.45
CA PRO A 37 20.95 90.59 19.84
C PRO A 37 22.36 90.69 19.23
N VAL A 38 22.69 91.84 18.66
CA VAL A 38 24.00 92.14 18.06
C VAL A 38 24.87 92.91 19.06
N THR A 39 26.17 92.62 19.08
CA THR A 39 27.13 93.20 20.04
C THR A 39 27.67 94.55 19.55
N GLY A 40 26.82 95.58 19.54
CA GLY A 40 27.16 96.96 19.13
C GLY A 40 27.00 98.00 20.25
N ASP A 41 27.45 99.24 20.02
CA ASP A 41 27.38 100.35 20.99
C ASP A 41 25.96 100.94 21.20
N ASP A 42 24.96 100.49 20.42
CA ASP A 42 23.53 100.77 20.63
C ASP A 42 22.80 99.48 21.06
N ASP A 43 22.33 99.40 22.31
CA ASP A 43 21.73 98.20 22.94
C ASP A 43 20.42 97.67 22.26
N ASP A 44 19.85 98.41 21.30
CA ASP A 44 18.56 98.13 20.66
C ASP A 44 18.67 97.43 19.27
N GLN A 45 19.88 97.08 18.79
CA GLN A 45 20.04 96.41 17.48
C GLN A 45 19.98 94.88 17.58
N ALA A 46 18.89 94.29 17.05
CA ALA A 46 18.73 92.85 16.90
C ALA A 46 18.43 92.45 15.44
N VAL A 47 18.86 91.25 15.06
CA VAL A 47 18.55 90.63 13.76
C VAL A 47 17.40 89.64 13.96
N GLU A 48 16.21 90.00 13.46
CA GLU A 48 15.07 89.08 13.36
C GLU A 48 15.36 88.00 12.29
N ILE A 49 15.16 86.75 12.64
CA ILE A 49 15.29 85.60 11.74
C ILE A 49 13.97 84.83 11.68
N ASP A 50 13.41 84.71 10.48
CA ASP A 50 12.28 83.83 10.19
C ASP A 50 12.70 82.35 10.33
N LEU A 51 11.93 81.57 11.10
CA LEU A 51 12.13 80.15 11.38
C LEU A 51 11.09 79.25 10.68
N GLU A 52 10.26 79.83 9.83
CA GLU A 52 9.38 79.15 8.88
C GLU A 52 10.05 79.09 7.49
N ASP A 53 10.82 80.11 7.09
CA ASP A 53 11.57 80.19 5.82
C ASP A 53 13.10 80.40 6.01
N LEU A 54 13.78 79.40 6.59
CA LEU A 54 15.24 79.41 6.74
C LEU A 54 15.99 79.19 5.41
N LEU A 55 17.12 79.91 5.27
CA LEU A 55 18.13 79.80 4.20
C LEU A 55 18.49 78.35 3.83
N ASP A 56 18.91 78.16 2.58
CA ASP A 56 19.36 76.84 2.08
C ASP A 56 20.80 76.49 2.50
N ASP A 57 21.60 77.47 2.93
CA ASP A 57 22.93 77.26 3.50
C ASP A 57 22.99 77.79 4.96
N PRO A 58 23.27 76.95 5.96
CA PRO A 58 23.39 77.37 7.36
C PRO A 58 24.72 78.09 7.68
N THR A 59 25.70 78.11 6.78
CA THR A 59 27.06 78.58 7.07
C THR A 59 27.12 80.06 7.46
N GLU A 60 26.39 80.94 6.74
CA GLU A 60 26.31 82.37 7.07
C GLU A 60 25.70 82.57 8.48
N LEU A 61 24.62 81.84 8.78
CA LEU A 61 23.96 81.87 10.09
C LEU A 61 24.85 81.29 11.20
N CYS A 62 25.65 80.27 10.93
CA CYS A 62 26.70 79.84 11.87
C CYS A 62 27.71 80.96 12.14
N THR A 63 28.21 81.64 11.10
CA THR A 63 29.20 82.71 11.29
C THR A 63 28.63 83.91 12.04
N LEU A 64 27.35 84.25 11.83
CA LEU A 64 26.64 85.25 12.63
C LEU A 64 26.59 84.85 14.12
N LEU A 65 26.12 83.63 14.41
CA LEU A 65 26.03 83.11 15.77
C LEU A 65 27.40 82.90 16.45
N GLU A 66 28.47 82.68 15.68
CA GLU A 66 29.85 82.60 16.16
C GLU A 66 30.44 83.98 16.49
N ASN A 67 30.24 84.96 15.61
CA ASN A 67 30.72 86.34 15.79
C ASN A 67 30.04 87.00 17.01
N GLU A 68 28.71 86.91 17.10
CA GLU A 68 27.92 87.46 18.22
C GLU A 68 27.98 86.59 19.49
N ASN A 69 28.80 85.52 19.51
CA ASN A 69 28.99 84.62 20.65
C ASN A 69 27.65 84.12 21.24
N ALA A 70 26.71 83.79 20.35
CA ALA A 70 25.29 83.68 20.69
C ALA A 70 24.97 82.55 21.68
N ALA A 71 24.02 82.81 22.56
CA ALA A 71 23.60 81.86 23.60
C ALA A 71 23.08 80.53 23.02
N ARG A 72 23.26 79.44 23.79
CA ARG A 72 22.88 78.07 23.40
C ARG A 72 21.43 77.89 22.96
N THR A 73 20.53 78.75 23.45
CA THR A 73 19.11 78.77 23.05
C THR A 73 18.95 79.01 21.55
N TYR A 74 19.60 80.04 20.99
CA TYR A 74 19.52 80.36 19.57
C TYR A 74 20.04 79.19 18.70
N TRP A 75 21.24 78.69 19.00
CA TRP A 75 21.82 77.51 18.35
C TRP A 75 20.90 76.28 18.35
N MET A 76 20.20 76.02 19.47
CA MET A 76 19.26 74.90 19.55
C MET A 76 17.94 75.17 18.83
N THR A 77 17.36 76.36 18.96
CA THR A 77 16.08 76.70 18.31
C THR A 77 16.22 76.70 16.79
N VAL A 78 17.28 77.31 16.24
CA VAL A 78 17.57 77.31 14.80
C VAL A 78 17.83 75.88 14.29
N ALA A 79 18.64 75.07 14.98
CA ALA A 79 18.87 73.68 14.58
C ALA A 79 17.58 72.82 14.64
N LEU A 80 16.69 73.08 15.60
CA LEU A 80 15.38 72.43 15.67
C LEU A 80 14.42 72.95 14.59
N ALA A 81 14.54 74.20 14.13
CA ALA A 81 13.76 74.75 13.03
C ALA A 81 14.18 74.12 11.67
N TYR A 82 15.49 73.98 11.42
CA TYR A 82 15.99 73.16 10.31
C TYR A 82 15.45 71.72 10.39
N ALA A 83 15.40 71.11 11.58
CA ALA A 83 14.81 69.78 11.76
C ALA A 83 13.28 69.74 11.53
N LYS A 84 12.53 70.78 11.91
CA LYS A 84 11.09 70.98 11.59
C LYS A 84 10.87 71.00 10.06
N GLN A 85 11.76 71.65 9.32
CA GLN A 85 11.78 71.65 7.83
C GLN A 85 12.34 70.35 7.19
N LYS A 86 12.77 69.34 7.99
CA LYS A 86 13.50 68.13 7.53
C LYS A 86 14.91 68.39 6.94
N LYS A 87 15.45 69.60 7.05
CA LYS A 87 16.84 69.99 6.76
C LYS A 87 17.82 69.46 7.84
N VAL A 88 17.79 68.15 8.12
CA VAL A 88 18.46 67.53 9.29
C VAL A 88 19.99 67.61 9.23
N ASP A 89 20.59 67.57 8.03
CA ASP A 89 22.06 67.66 7.88
C ASP A 89 22.58 69.06 8.24
N HIS A 90 21.86 70.11 7.87
CA HIS A 90 22.13 71.49 8.29
C HIS A 90 21.93 71.67 9.81
N ALA A 91 20.91 71.03 10.39
CA ALA A 91 20.75 70.98 11.86
C ALA A 91 21.93 70.30 12.57
N ILE A 92 22.50 69.25 11.99
CA ILE A 92 23.71 68.57 12.49
C ILE A 92 24.93 69.50 12.39
N GLU A 93 25.10 70.22 11.27
CA GLU A 93 26.20 71.16 11.09
C GLU A 93 26.14 72.32 12.10
N MET A 94 24.98 72.96 12.23
CA MET A 94 24.70 74.00 13.24
C MET A 94 25.06 73.52 14.66
N LEU A 95 24.68 72.30 15.03
CA LEU A 95 24.99 71.73 16.35
C LEU A 95 26.48 71.44 16.53
N ASN A 96 27.19 70.96 15.50
CA ASN A 96 28.63 70.71 15.56
C ASN A 96 29.45 72.01 15.68
N LYS A 97 29.09 73.04 14.90
CA LYS A 97 29.70 74.38 14.96
C LYS A 97 29.43 75.06 16.29
N GLY A 98 28.17 75.11 16.74
CA GLY A 98 27.82 75.63 18.07
C GLY A 98 28.51 74.89 19.24
N LEU A 99 28.71 73.57 19.15
CA LEU A 99 29.50 72.80 20.13
C LEU A 99 31.00 73.12 20.12
N SER A 100 31.49 73.79 19.08
CA SER A 100 32.88 74.26 18.95
C SER A 100 33.00 75.72 19.40
N ALA A 101 32.02 76.55 19.08
CA ALA A 101 31.92 77.96 19.49
C ALA A 101 31.67 78.14 21.00
N LEU A 102 30.82 77.30 21.60
CA LEU A 102 30.41 77.42 23.00
C LEU A 102 31.53 77.06 23.98
N LYS A 103 32.17 78.12 24.49
CA LYS A 103 33.07 78.14 25.66
C LYS A 103 32.34 77.90 27.00
N GLY A 104 31.03 77.67 26.95
CA GLY A 104 30.12 77.49 28.09
C GLY A 104 30.25 76.18 28.86
N GLY A 105 29.59 76.11 30.01
CA GLY A 105 29.78 75.04 30.99
C GLY A 105 29.21 73.67 30.57
N ASN A 106 29.67 72.60 31.24
CA ASN A 106 29.30 71.21 30.93
C ASN A 106 27.77 70.97 30.76
N LYS A 107 26.92 71.65 31.54
CA LYS A 107 25.46 71.55 31.47
C LYS A 107 24.88 72.03 30.12
N GLU A 108 25.50 73.02 29.50
CA GLU A 108 25.10 73.53 28.19
C GLU A 108 25.49 72.55 27.09
N ARG A 109 26.76 72.15 27.06
CA ARG A 109 27.30 71.14 26.12
C ARG A 109 26.49 69.84 26.15
N LEU A 110 26.06 69.40 27.34
CA LEU A 110 25.27 68.18 27.52
C LEU A 110 24.03 68.12 26.62
N SER A 111 23.13 69.11 26.64
CA SER A 111 21.88 68.98 25.88
C SER A 111 22.10 69.09 24.36
N MET A 112 23.10 69.86 23.91
CA MET A 112 23.46 69.88 22.48
C MET A 112 24.04 68.55 22.02
N LEU A 113 24.95 67.94 22.80
CA LEU A 113 25.43 66.57 22.53
C LEU A 113 24.27 65.56 22.52
N THR A 114 23.26 65.72 23.38
CA THR A 114 22.07 64.85 23.33
C THR A 114 21.22 65.10 22.08
N CYS A 115 21.00 66.36 21.69
CA CYS A 115 20.24 66.71 20.49
C CYS A 115 20.92 66.16 19.24
N LEU A 116 22.24 66.40 19.11
CA LEU A 116 23.09 65.91 18.04
C LEU A 116 23.10 64.37 17.97
N CYS A 117 23.17 63.68 19.12
CA CYS A 117 23.03 62.23 19.19
C CYS A 117 21.68 61.74 18.64
N TRP A 118 20.58 62.44 18.94
CA TRP A 118 19.25 62.15 18.37
C TRP A 118 19.15 62.46 16.87
N MET A 119 19.81 63.53 16.38
CA MET A 119 19.88 63.82 14.94
C MET A 119 20.69 62.75 14.17
N TYR A 120 21.80 62.26 14.72
CA TYR A 120 22.51 61.10 14.14
C TYR A 120 21.66 59.82 14.18
N LEU A 121 20.82 59.62 15.21
CA LEU A 121 19.83 58.53 15.23
C LEU A 121 18.69 58.74 14.22
N TRP A 122 18.39 59.98 13.81
CA TRP A 122 17.45 60.26 12.73
C TRP A 122 18.09 59.89 11.38
N LYS A 123 19.25 60.48 11.04
CA LYS A 123 19.96 60.19 9.78
C LYS A 123 20.28 58.72 9.60
N SER A 124 20.61 57.98 10.66
CA SER A 124 20.86 56.53 10.57
C SER A 124 19.67 55.68 10.13
N ARG A 125 18.43 56.19 10.23
CA ARG A 125 17.22 55.52 9.71
C ARG A 125 16.99 55.79 8.22
N GLU A 126 17.40 56.97 7.75
CA GLU A 126 17.20 57.45 6.37
C GLU A 126 18.35 57.06 5.43
N ALA A 127 19.59 57.04 5.91
CA ALA A 127 20.76 56.60 5.15
C ALA A 127 20.61 55.14 4.68
N PRO A 128 21.21 54.69 3.57
CA PRO A 128 21.15 53.30 3.18
C PRO A 128 22.17 52.43 3.95
N ARG A 129 21.92 51.12 3.97
CA ARG A 129 22.78 50.07 4.54
C ARG A 129 24.01 49.81 3.66
N VAL A 130 23.84 49.92 2.34
CA VAL A 130 24.87 49.71 1.32
C VAL A 130 24.91 50.97 0.44
N ILE A 131 26.09 51.36 -0.03
CA ILE A 131 26.24 52.49 -0.95
C ILE A 131 25.60 52.07 -2.30
N PRO A 132 24.71 52.89 -2.92
CA PRO A 132 24.17 52.59 -4.24
C PRO A 132 25.27 52.57 -5.31
N ASP A 133 25.21 51.61 -6.22
CA ASP A 133 26.19 51.46 -7.30
C ASP A 133 26.28 52.75 -8.14
N GLY A 134 27.51 53.29 -8.26
CA GLY A 134 27.79 54.56 -8.93
C GLY A 134 28.01 55.77 -8.02
N VAL A 135 27.71 55.68 -6.72
CA VAL A 135 28.05 56.75 -5.76
C VAL A 135 29.50 56.58 -5.29
N THR A 136 30.40 57.42 -5.80
CA THR A 136 31.84 57.43 -5.46
C THR A 136 32.24 58.53 -4.47
N ASP A 137 31.26 59.17 -3.83
CA ASP A 137 31.49 60.24 -2.84
C ASP A 137 32.11 59.67 -1.55
N PRO A 138 33.33 60.09 -1.15
CA PRO A 138 33.99 59.59 0.05
C PRO A 138 33.32 60.05 1.36
N ASP A 139 32.48 61.09 1.34
CA ASP A 139 31.78 61.59 2.52
C ASP A 139 30.43 60.89 2.78
N PHE A 140 30.03 59.97 1.89
CA PHE A 140 28.77 59.24 1.95
C PHE A 140 28.74 58.20 3.09
N LYS A 141 27.98 58.50 4.16
CA LYS A 141 27.88 57.72 5.39
C LYS A 141 26.71 56.72 5.37
N LYS A 142 26.99 55.44 5.61
CA LYS A 142 26.01 54.34 5.73
C LYS A 142 25.31 54.36 7.10
N LYS A 143 24.27 53.54 7.28
CA LYS A 143 23.60 53.37 8.59
C LYS A 143 24.57 53.12 9.75
N GLU A 144 25.59 52.27 9.56
CA GLU A 144 26.54 51.94 10.63
C GLU A 144 27.46 53.12 11.02
N ASP A 145 27.85 53.96 10.06
CA ASP A 145 28.70 55.13 10.29
C ASP A 145 27.97 56.19 11.13
N TRP A 146 26.70 56.47 10.81
CA TRP A 146 25.85 57.34 11.62
C TRP A 146 25.59 56.78 13.03
N LEU A 147 25.46 55.46 13.18
CA LEU A 147 25.36 54.81 14.49
C LEU A 147 26.69 54.87 15.28
N ALA A 148 27.84 54.88 14.61
CA ALA A 148 29.15 55.10 15.23
C ALA A 148 29.29 56.56 15.73
N LEU A 149 28.95 57.55 14.91
CA LEU A 149 28.91 58.98 15.29
C LEU A 149 27.97 59.23 16.47
N SER A 150 26.76 58.66 16.43
CA SER A 150 25.80 58.65 17.54
C SER A 150 26.41 58.03 18.81
N THR A 151 27.15 56.92 18.69
CA THR A 151 27.81 56.27 19.83
C THR A 151 28.87 57.15 20.49
N SER A 152 29.71 57.84 19.71
CA SER A 152 30.72 58.75 20.29
C SER A 152 30.05 59.86 21.07
N ASN A 153 29.08 60.56 20.46
CA ASN A 153 28.36 61.66 21.09
C ASN A 153 27.54 61.21 22.31
N LEU A 154 26.99 59.99 22.29
CA LEU A 154 26.35 59.37 23.46
C LEU A 154 27.36 59.16 24.59
N ASN A 155 28.55 58.61 24.30
CA ASN A 155 29.60 58.41 25.29
C ASN A 155 30.09 59.74 25.88
N ASP A 156 30.23 60.78 25.06
CA ASP A 156 30.69 62.10 25.50
C ASP A 156 29.64 62.83 26.36
N ALA A 157 28.36 62.67 26.05
CA ALA A 157 27.28 63.13 26.92
C ALA A 157 27.20 62.33 28.24
N LEU A 158 27.41 61.01 28.19
CA LEU A 158 27.46 60.15 29.39
C LEU A 158 28.66 60.47 30.30
N ARG A 159 29.80 60.92 29.75
CA ARG A 159 30.94 61.44 30.51
C ARG A 159 30.60 62.71 31.31
N ILE A 160 29.64 63.51 30.84
CA ILE A 160 29.20 64.74 31.52
C ILE A 160 28.14 64.44 32.59
N ASN A 161 27.10 63.67 32.25
CA ASN A 161 26.06 63.29 33.21
C ASN A 161 25.43 61.93 32.84
N PRO A 162 25.78 60.83 33.51
CA PRO A 162 25.28 59.51 33.17
C PRO A 162 23.81 59.25 33.59
N SER A 163 23.19 60.13 34.39
CA SER A 163 21.80 59.96 34.87
C SER A 163 20.77 60.81 34.11
N PHE A 164 21.18 61.54 33.07
CA PHE A 164 20.28 62.40 32.30
C PHE A 164 19.26 61.58 31.48
N PRO A 165 17.92 61.67 31.73
CA PRO A 165 16.96 60.71 31.19
C PRO A 165 16.92 60.52 29.65
N PRO A 166 17.14 61.56 28.82
CA PRO A 166 17.24 61.39 27.36
C PRO A 166 18.39 60.47 26.91
N LEU A 167 19.45 60.30 27.71
CA LEU A 167 20.57 59.38 27.39
C LEU A 167 20.19 57.92 27.57
N PHE A 168 19.35 57.59 28.56
CA PHE A 168 18.83 56.23 28.73
C PHE A 168 17.95 55.83 27.54
N LEU A 169 17.09 56.75 27.06
CA LEU A 169 16.32 56.56 25.82
C LEU A 169 17.23 56.40 24.60
N ALA A 170 18.20 57.31 24.40
CA ALA A 170 19.11 57.28 23.26
C ALA A 170 19.94 55.99 23.22
N ARG A 171 20.44 55.53 24.38
CA ARG A 171 21.13 54.24 24.54
C ARG A 171 20.25 53.07 24.16
N GLY A 172 19.01 53.01 24.64
CA GLY A 172 18.06 51.96 24.30
C GLY A 172 17.75 51.91 22.80
N VAL A 173 17.50 53.07 22.18
CA VAL A 173 17.25 53.18 20.73
C VAL A 173 18.47 52.79 19.90
N LEU A 174 19.67 53.27 20.25
CA LEU A 174 20.93 52.89 19.60
C LEU A 174 21.17 51.38 19.64
N GLN A 175 20.87 50.73 20.78
CA GLN A 175 20.97 49.29 20.94
C GLN A 175 19.91 48.53 20.13
N LEU A 176 18.68 49.03 20.00
CA LEU A 176 17.65 48.45 19.12
C LEU A 176 18.06 48.49 17.62
N LEU A 177 18.56 49.63 17.14
CA LEU A 177 18.99 49.78 15.74
C LEU A 177 20.17 48.85 15.41
N ARG A 178 21.18 48.80 16.29
CA ARG A 178 22.29 47.83 16.18
C ARG A 178 21.82 46.38 16.22
N ALA A 179 20.88 46.04 17.11
CA ALA A 179 20.30 44.70 17.16
C ALA A 179 19.52 44.35 15.87
N SER A 180 18.98 45.32 15.13
CA SER A 180 18.32 45.04 13.84
C SER A 180 19.32 44.69 12.74
N LEU A 181 20.38 45.51 12.58
CA LEU A 181 21.37 45.39 11.51
C LEU A 181 22.23 44.11 11.57
N ARG A 182 22.37 43.47 12.75
CA ARG A 182 23.07 42.18 12.88
C ARG A 182 22.51 41.13 11.91
N PRO A 183 23.36 40.39 11.17
CA PRO A 183 22.93 39.30 10.30
C PRO A 183 22.29 38.17 11.12
N VAL A 184 21.55 37.27 10.47
CA VAL A 184 21.06 36.04 11.11
C VAL A 184 22.22 35.04 11.16
N PRO A 185 22.56 34.42 12.30
CA PRO A 185 23.63 33.43 12.36
C PRO A 185 23.29 32.20 11.54
N LYS A 186 24.30 31.64 10.85
CA LYS A 186 24.16 30.45 9.99
C LYS A 186 24.06 29.13 10.78
N SER A 187 24.03 29.17 12.11
CA SER A 187 23.97 28.01 13.00
C SER A 187 23.03 28.22 14.18
N GLY A 188 22.58 27.12 14.80
CA GLY A 188 21.59 27.09 15.89
C GLY A 188 20.19 26.69 15.42
N GLY A 189 19.35 26.24 16.35
CA GLY A 189 17.99 25.79 16.05
C GLY A 189 17.06 26.91 15.58
N ILE A 190 15.98 26.58 14.85
CA ILE A 190 15.04 27.54 14.25
C ILE A 190 14.55 28.59 15.28
N THR A 191 14.29 28.17 16.51
CA THR A 191 13.79 29.01 17.61
C THR A 191 14.86 29.78 18.39
N THR A 192 16.16 29.50 18.22
CA THR A 192 17.20 30.15 19.02
C THR A 192 17.55 31.51 18.43
N LEU A 193 17.16 32.58 19.15
CA LEU A 193 17.68 33.93 18.97
C LEU A 193 19.22 33.92 19.09
N ASP A 194 19.88 34.72 18.26
CA ASP A 194 21.32 34.97 18.35
C ASP A 194 21.70 35.50 19.75
N PRO A 195 22.69 34.91 20.47
CA PRO A 195 23.10 35.38 21.78
C PRO A 195 23.57 36.85 21.78
N GLU A 196 24.27 37.32 20.75
CA GLU A 196 24.70 38.74 20.68
C GLU A 196 23.50 39.67 20.54
N LYS A 197 22.62 39.43 19.54
CA LYS A 197 21.37 40.17 19.35
C LYS A 197 20.52 40.14 20.63
N ALA A 198 20.41 39.00 21.31
CA ALA A 198 19.69 38.87 22.57
C ALA A 198 20.36 39.64 23.72
N GLU A 199 21.68 39.81 23.73
CA GLU A 199 22.36 40.72 24.67
C GLU A 199 22.08 42.19 24.34
N PHE A 200 22.22 42.63 23.09
CA PHE A 200 21.87 44.01 22.69
C PHE A 200 20.41 44.35 23.03
N LEU A 201 19.48 43.42 22.82
CA LEU A 201 18.05 43.60 23.16
C LEU A 201 17.80 43.65 24.67
N ARG A 202 18.46 42.82 25.48
CA ARG A 202 18.39 42.89 26.95
C ARG A 202 19.04 44.17 27.50
N GLY A 203 20.12 44.63 26.88
CA GLY A 203 20.74 45.92 27.16
C GLY A 203 19.82 47.10 26.83
N ALA A 204 19.11 47.03 25.70
CA ALA A 204 18.10 48.01 25.32
C ALA A 204 16.93 48.03 26.33
N GLN A 205 16.36 46.86 26.66
CA GLN A 205 15.31 46.73 27.66
C GLN A 205 15.73 47.35 29.00
N LYS A 206 16.93 47.02 29.50
CA LYS A 206 17.45 47.61 30.75
C LYS A 206 17.57 49.13 30.67
N SER A 207 18.09 49.66 29.55
CA SER A 207 18.22 51.11 29.34
C SER A 207 16.85 51.81 29.34
N PHE A 208 15.82 51.19 28.76
CA PHE A 208 14.45 51.70 28.85
C PHE A 208 13.85 51.57 30.26
N GLU A 209 14.10 50.49 30.98
CA GLU A 209 13.67 50.35 32.38
C GLU A 209 14.32 51.37 33.31
N ASP A 210 15.58 51.72 33.09
CA ASP A 210 16.26 52.77 33.85
C ASP A 210 15.70 54.18 33.51
N ALA A 211 15.28 54.42 32.26
CA ALA A 211 14.50 55.62 31.87
C ALA A 211 13.09 55.67 32.51
N ILE A 212 12.40 54.53 32.64
CA ILE A 212 11.10 54.42 33.31
C ILE A 212 11.25 54.74 34.81
N LYS A 213 12.29 54.20 35.47
CA LYS A 213 12.60 54.50 36.89
C LYS A 213 12.90 55.98 37.08
N ALA A 214 13.78 56.56 36.26
CA ALA A 214 14.18 57.97 36.34
C ALA A 214 13.06 58.98 36.03
N SER A 215 11.92 58.52 35.50
CA SER A 215 10.73 59.34 35.21
C SER A 215 9.51 58.97 36.05
N HIS A 216 9.67 58.11 37.07
CA HIS A 216 8.59 57.58 37.91
C HIS A 216 7.41 57.01 37.07
N GLY A 217 7.72 56.31 35.97
CA GLY A 217 6.73 55.73 35.07
C GLY A 217 6.09 56.68 34.05
N LYS A 218 6.31 58.00 34.14
CA LYS A 218 5.62 59.00 33.29
C LYS A 218 6.11 59.06 31.84
N ASN A 219 7.31 58.53 31.54
CA ASN A 219 7.88 58.59 30.20
C ASN A 219 7.34 57.47 29.28
N MET A 220 6.25 57.74 28.57
CA MET A 220 5.61 56.79 27.65
C MET A 220 6.54 56.28 26.55
N MET A 221 7.47 57.11 26.05
CA MET A 221 8.45 56.70 25.03
C MET A 221 9.42 55.63 25.56
N ALA A 222 9.72 55.64 26.86
CA ALA A 222 10.51 54.58 27.49
C ALA A 222 9.72 53.26 27.58
N VAL A 223 8.41 53.32 27.88
CA VAL A 223 7.52 52.15 27.92
C VAL A 223 7.36 51.55 26.51
N MET A 224 7.15 52.37 25.48
CA MET A 224 7.14 51.92 24.08
C MET A 224 8.49 51.30 23.66
N GLY A 225 9.61 51.89 24.08
CA GLY A 225 10.95 51.33 23.86
C GLY A 225 11.14 49.95 24.50
N LYS A 226 10.69 49.77 25.75
CA LYS A 226 10.65 48.47 26.42
C LYS A 226 9.76 47.47 25.69
N ALA A 227 8.52 47.84 25.33
CA ALA A 227 7.61 46.98 24.59
C ALA A 227 8.21 46.54 23.24
N ARG A 228 8.89 47.46 22.53
CA ARG A 228 9.61 47.16 21.28
C ARG A 228 10.79 46.21 21.50
N ALA A 229 11.49 46.30 22.63
CA ALA A 229 12.56 45.35 22.99
C ALA A 229 11.99 43.96 23.32
N SER A 230 10.93 43.87 24.13
CA SER A 230 10.22 42.61 24.42
C SER A 230 9.70 41.93 23.15
N TYR A 231 9.13 42.70 22.22
CA TYR A 231 8.70 42.19 20.91
C TYR A 231 9.87 41.56 20.12
N SER A 232 11.04 42.21 20.07
CA SER A 232 12.24 41.64 19.43
C SER A 232 12.80 40.39 20.14
N LEU A 233 12.46 40.19 21.41
CA LEU A 233 12.82 38.99 22.20
C LEU A 233 11.76 37.87 22.08
N GLY A 234 10.72 38.04 21.27
CA GLY A 234 9.61 37.09 21.13
C GLY A 234 8.59 37.11 22.27
N LYS A 235 8.72 38.03 23.23
CA LYS A 235 7.83 38.20 24.38
C LYS A 235 6.59 39.03 23.98
N TYR A 236 5.77 38.50 23.08
CA TYR A 236 4.66 39.25 22.47
C TYR A 236 3.56 39.67 23.45
N ALA A 237 3.30 38.88 24.51
CA ALA A 237 2.36 39.26 25.58
C ALA A 237 2.87 40.47 26.38
N GLU A 238 4.08 40.41 26.95
CA GLU A 238 4.69 41.53 27.67
C GLU A 238 4.83 42.80 26.80
N ALA A 239 5.00 42.64 25.49
CA ALA A 239 5.00 43.74 24.53
C ALA A 239 3.60 44.32 24.30
N LEU A 240 2.58 43.47 24.17
CA LEU A 240 1.17 43.87 24.04
C LEU A 240 0.72 44.68 25.25
N ASP A 241 0.96 44.16 26.46
CA ASP A 241 0.66 44.85 27.72
C ASP A 241 1.34 46.22 27.78
N GLY A 242 2.64 46.27 27.45
CA GLY A 242 3.41 47.52 27.43
C GLY A 242 2.89 48.57 26.44
N TYR A 243 2.38 48.17 25.26
CA TYR A 243 1.73 49.12 24.35
C TYR A 243 0.30 49.50 24.79
N GLN A 244 -0.44 48.57 25.41
CA GLN A 244 -1.76 48.88 25.99
C GLN A 244 -1.65 49.84 27.17
N ASP A 245 -0.65 49.71 28.04
CA ASP A 245 -0.41 50.62 29.17
C ASP A 245 -0.07 52.04 28.72
N VAL A 246 0.65 52.20 27.61
CA VAL A 246 0.86 53.51 26.98
C VAL A 246 -0.48 54.09 26.50
N LEU A 247 -1.31 53.29 25.82
CA LEU A 247 -2.62 53.72 25.33
C LEU A 247 -3.62 54.04 26.47
N ARG A 248 -3.55 53.33 27.60
CA ARG A 248 -4.31 53.60 28.83
C ARG A 248 -3.86 54.90 29.51
N SER A 249 -2.56 55.18 29.51
CA SER A 249 -1.95 56.31 30.22
C SER A 249 -1.96 57.61 29.41
N MET A 250 -1.89 57.52 28.09
CA MET A 250 -1.85 58.66 27.17
C MET A 250 -2.52 58.28 25.83
N PRO A 251 -3.87 58.34 25.74
CA PRO A 251 -4.60 57.96 24.53
C PRO A 251 -4.20 58.78 23.29
N ASP A 252 -3.87 60.06 23.48
CA ASP A 252 -3.56 61.00 22.39
C ASP A 252 -2.12 60.88 21.85
N MET A 253 -1.35 59.90 22.34
CA MET A 253 -0.04 59.57 21.79
C MET A 253 -0.19 58.97 20.38
N VAL A 254 0.27 59.73 19.36
CA VAL A 254 0.12 59.37 17.93
C VAL A 254 1.42 59.48 17.11
N ASP A 255 2.49 60.04 17.68
CA ASP A 255 3.80 60.21 17.03
C ASP A 255 4.94 59.79 17.97
N PRO A 256 5.30 58.49 18.02
CA PRO A 256 4.69 57.35 17.32
C PRO A 256 3.40 56.82 17.99
N ASP A 257 2.50 56.26 17.18
CA ASP A 257 1.26 55.61 17.62
C ASP A 257 1.49 54.20 18.20
N PRO A 258 1.13 53.91 19.47
CA PRO A 258 1.25 52.58 20.07
C PRO A 258 0.30 51.54 19.46
N ARG A 259 -0.80 51.93 18.80
CA ARG A 259 -1.79 51.02 18.19
C ARG A 259 -1.17 50.15 17.09
N ILE A 260 -0.18 50.71 16.38
CA ILE A 260 0.64 49.97 15.41
C ILE A 260 1.37 48.81 16.10
N GLY A 261 1.94 49.05 17.29
CA GLY A 261 2.60 48.04 18.12
C GLY A 261 1.63 46.99 18.67
N ILE A 262 0.45 47.42 19.14
CA ILE A 262 -0.64 46.54 19.56
C ILE A 262 -1.02 45.57 18.43
N GLY A 263 -1.27 46.08 17.22
CA GLY A 263 -1.63 45.25 16.08
C GLY A 263 -0.51 44.28 15.66
N CYS A 264 0.76 44.72 15.71
CA CYS A 264 1.90 43.81 15.49
C CYS A 264 1.95 42.68 16.53
N CYS A 265 1.68 42.96 17.81
CA CYS A 265 1.61 41.91 18.83
C CYS A 265 0.45 40.95 18.60
N PHE A 266 -0.76 41.45 18.32
CA PHE A 266 -1.92 40.62 17.99
C PHE A 266 -1.65 39.71 16.78
N TRP A 267 -1.00 40.23 15.73
CA TRP A 267 -0.60 39.45 14.56
C TRP A 267 0.32 38.28 14.91
N GLN A 268 1.36 38.50 15.71
CA GLN A 268 2.27 37.42 16.15
C GLN A 268 1.61 36.42 17.11
N LEU A 269 0.56 36.83 17.82
CA LEU A 269 -0.25 35.99 18.69
C LEU A 269 -1.40 35.26 17.94
N GLY A 270 -1.57 35.49 16.64
CA GLY A 270 -2.59 34.87 15.79
C GLY A 270 -3.93 35.61 15.69
N TYR A 271 -4.13 36.69 16.44
CA TYR A 271 -5.35 37.51 16.47
C TYR A 271 -5.38 38.50 15.29
N LYS A 272 -5.51 37.97 14.07
CA LYS A 272 -5.38 38.75 12.82
C LYS A 272 -6.44 39.84 12.63
N GLU A 273 -7.69 39.59 13.02
CA GLU A 273 -8.76 40.60 12.91
C GLU A 273 -8.59 41.73 13.94
N ASP A 274 -8.16 41.43 15.17
CA ASP A 274 -7.83 42.46 16.17
C ASP A 274 -6.60 43.29 15.76
N ALA A 275 -5.63 42.66 15.09
CA ALA A 275 -4.49 43.37 14.49
C ALA A 275 -4.92 44.35 13.40
N LYS A 276 -5.79 43.89 12.49
CA LYS A 276 -6.41 44.71 11.44
C LYS A 276 -7.23 45.86 12.03
N ALA A 277 -8.07 45.61 13.03
CA ALA A 277 -8.86 46.65 13.71
C ALA A 277 -7.97 47.71 14.39
N ALA A 278 -6.85 47.30 15.00
CA ALA A 278 -5.88 48.24 15.56
C ALA A 278 -5.20 49.12 14.49
N TRP A 279 -4.94 48.59 13.29
CA TRP A 279 -4.38 49.34 12.16
C TRP A 279 -5.40 50.22 11.42
N GLU A 280 -6.65 49.75 11.28
CA GLU A 280 -7.76 50.56 10.76
C GLU A 280 -8.02 51.75 11.71
N ARG A 281 -8.03 51.53 13.04
CA ARG A 281 -8.13 52.63 14.02
C ARG A 281 -6.92 53.59 14.02
N ALA A 282 -5.72 53.11 13.70
CA ALA A 282 -4.56 53.99 13.51
C ALA A 282 -4.71 54.89 12.27
N LEU A 283 -5.35 54.40 11.20
CA LEU A 283 -5.64 55.17 9.99
C LEU A 283 -6.82 56.14 10.14
N GLU A 284 -7.81 55.84 10.97
CA GLU A 284 -8.86 56.80 11.35
C GLU A 284 -8.28 58.04 12.07
N ILE A 285 -7.20 57.84 12.84
CA ILE A 285 -6.53 58.90 13.61
C ILE A 285 -5.49 59.63 12.75
N ASN A 286 -4.74 58.90 11.91
CA ASN A 286 -3.77 59.47 10.98
C ASN A 286 -3.81 58.73 9.61
N PRO A 287 -4.60 59.22 8.64
CA PRO A 287 -4.68 58.64 7.30
C PRO A 287 -3.34 58.61 6.54
N GLU A 288 -2.41 59.51 6.87
CA GLU A 288 -1.06 59.61 6.29
C GLU A 288 -0.05 58.68 6.99
N SER A 289 -0.49 57.80 7.89
CA SER A 289 0.37 56.78 8.50
C SER A 289 0.83 55.75 7.45
N LYS A 290 2.01 55.99 6.86
CA LYS A 290 2.66 55.08 5.88
C LYS A 290 2.79 53.63 6.40
N VAL A 291 2.99 53.47 7.71
CA VAL A 291 3.18 52.17 8.39
C VAL A 291 1.84 51.45 8.59
N ALA A 292 0.80 52.14 9.07
CA ALA A 292 -0.51 51.51 9.23
C ALA A 292 -1.12 51.11 7.87
N ASN A 293 -0.94 51.93 6.83
CA ASN A 293 -1.33 51.57 5.46
C ASN A 293 -0.66 50.26 5.00
N ILE A 294 0.66 50.10 5.12
CA ILE A 294 1.34 48.90 4.61
C ILE A 294 1.06 47.64 5.44
N LEU A 295 0.88 47.76 6.76
CA LEU A 295 0.47 46.64 7.61
C LEU A 295 -0.96 46.18 7.31
N LEU A 296 -1.87 47.14 7.10
CA LEU A 296 -3.23 46.84 6.68
C LEU A 296 -3.25 46.17 5.28
N ALA A 297 -2.42 46.63 4.33
CA ALA A 297 -2.23 45.96 3.05
C ALA A 297 -1.79 44.50 3.22
N GLN A 298 -0.80 44.23 4.08
CA GLN A 298 -0.33 42.87 4.38
C GLN A 298 -1.44 42.00 4.99
N SER A 299 -2.34 42.57 5.81
CA SER A 299 -3.52 41.84 6.31
C SER A 299 -4.48 41.41 5.19
N TYR A 300 -4.74 42.28 4.21
CA TYR A 300 -5.60 41.95 3.07
C TYR A 300 -4.91 40.99 2.07
N LEU A 301 -3.57 40.97 2.01
CA LEU A 301 -2.81 39.95 1.25
C LEU A 301 -2.88 38.58 1.90
N ASP A 302 -2.63 38.49 3.21
CA ASP A 302 -2.78 37.24 3.98
C ASP A 302 -4.21 36.72 3.90
N ALA A 303 -5.22 37.58 4.09
CA ALA A 303 -6.62 37.23 3.90
C ALA A 303 -6.89 36.69 2.48
N SER A 304 -6.35 37.33 1.44
CA SER A 304 -6.48 36.83 0.06
C SER A 304 -5.85 35.45 -0.15
N ALA A 305 -4.77 35.10 0.57
CA ALA A 305 -4.12 33.79 0.47
C ALA A 305 -4.96 32.63 1.04
N HIS A 306 -6.00 32.91 1.85
CA HIS A 306 -6.94 31.91 2.35
C HIS A 306 -8.14 31.69 1.41
N VAL A 307 -8.25 32.45 0.31
CA VAL A 307 -9.39 32.43 -0.63
C VAL A 307 -8.93 31.86 -1.98
N PRO A 308 -9.69 30.96 -2.63
CA PRO A 308 -9.33 30.43 -3.95
C PRO A 308 -9.10 31.52 -5.00
N THR A 309 -8.02 31.40 -5.77
CA THR A 309 -7.56 32.39 -6.77
C THR A 309 -8.53 32.63 -7.91
N THR A 310 -9.42 31.68 -8.18
CA THR A 310 -10.50 31.75 -9.18
C THR A 310 -11.72 32.55 -8.71
N SER A 311 -11.81 32.92 -7.44
CA SER A 311 -12.95 33.64 -6.87
C SER A 311 -12.91 35.15 -7.19
N PRO A 312 -14.08 35.82 -7.28
CA PRO A 312 -14.14 37.28 -7.36
C PRO A 312 -13.63 37.95 -6.06
N GLU A 313 -13.80 37.29 -4.92
CA GLU A 313 -13.38 37.78 -3.60
C GLU A 313 -11.86 37.91 -3.49
N PHE A 314 -11.10 36.91 -3.97
CA PHE A 314 -9.64 36.99 -4.08
C PHE A 314 -9.21 38.25 -4.85
N ILE A 315 -9.82 38.47 -6.01
CA ILE A 315 -9.52 39.62 -6.88
C ILE A 315 -9.85 40.95 -6.17
N GLN A 316 -10.94 41.01 -5.40
CA GLN A 316 -11.34 42.18 -4.64
C GLN A 316 -10.36 42.47 -3.49
N MET A 317 -10.02 41.48 -2.67
CA MET A 317 -9.11 41.64 -1.53
C MET A 317 -7.68 42.00 -1.99
N TYR A 318 -7.16 41.31 -3.01
CA TYR A 318 -5.83 41.57 -3.56
C TYR A 318 -5.74 42.97 -4.21
N LYS A 319 -6.79 43.41 -4.92
CA LYS A 319 -6.86 44.79 -5.43
C LYS A 319 -6.90 45.80 -4.29
N LYS A 320 -7.68 45.57 -3.22
CA LYS A 320 -7.75 46.46 -2.05
C LYS A 320 -6.37 46.61 -1.40
N ALA A 321 -5.70 45.49 -1.12
CA ALA A 321 -4.34 45.50 -0.57
C ALA A 321 -3.37 46.34 -1.42
N MET A 322 -3.24 46.03 -2.72
CA MET A 322 -2.19 46.61 -3.56
C MET A 322 -2.52 48.03 -4.04
N THR A 323 -3.75 48.30 -4.47
CA THR A 323 -4.12 49.58 -5.10
C THR A 323 -4.72 50.60 -4.13
N GLU A 324 -5.34 50.17 -3.01
CA GLU A 324 -5.79 51.10 -1.99
C GLU A 324 -4.65 51.40 -1.01
N TYR A 325 -4.14 50.39 -0.31
CA TYR A 325 -3.26 50.62 0.84
C TYR A 325 -1.76 50.69 0.50
N THR A 326 -1.21 49.74 -0.28
CA THR A 326 0.20 49.79 -0.70
C THR A 326 0.49 51.03 -1.55
N GLN A 327 -0.40 51.38 -2.49
CA GLN A 327 -0.22 52.57 -3.32
C GLN A 327 -0.37 53.90 -2.52
N ARG A 328 -1.24 53.97 -1.50
CA ARG A 328 -1.27 55.13 -0.57
C ARG A 328 0.04 55.24 0.20
N SER A 329 0.52 54.14 0.80
CA SER A 329 1.81 54.11 1.50
C SER A 329 2.97 54.60 0.62
N TYR A 330 3.04 54.14 -0.64
CA TYR A 330 4.09 54.52 -1.59
C TYR A 330 4.02 55.99 -2.06
N LYS A 331 2.84 56.61 -2.05
CA LYS A 331 2.68 58.05 -2.33
C LYS A 331 3.17 58.93 -1.18
N ILE A 332 3.01 58.46 0.07
CA ILE A 332 3.48 59.15 1.28
C ILE A 332 5.00 59.02 1.40
N ASP A 333 5.56 57.83 1.11
CA ASP A 333 6.99 57.56 1.17
C ASP A 333 7.40 56.51 0.11
N LYS A 334 8.32 56.92 -0.77
CA LYS A 334 8.83 56.11 -1.91
C LYS A 334 10.01 55.21 -1.53
N ASP A 335 10.57 55.38 -0.34
CA ASP A 335 11.78 54.70 0.14
C ASP A 335 11.49 53.79 1.33
N GLN A 336 10.27 53.82 1.88
CA GLN A 336 9.73 52.88 2.88
C GLN A 336 9.88 51.42 2.42
N PRO A 337 10.83 50.62 2.95
CA PRO A 337 11.29 49.42 2.24
C PRO A 337 10.27 48.29 2.14
N LEU A 338 9.44 48.10 3.17
CA LEU A 338 8.36 47.09 3.16
C LEU A 338 7.34 47.37 2.05
N THR A 339 7.04 48.65 1.81
CA THR A 339 6.14 49.09 0.74
C THR A 339 6.75 48.79 -0.62
N CYS A 340 8.06 49.07 -0.79
CA CYS A 340 8.79 48.77 -2.02
C CYS A 340 8.83 47.27 -2.34
N VAL A 341 9.13 46.38 -1.37
CA VAL A 341 9.06 44.91 -1.59
C VAL A 341 7.65 44.46 -1.96
N THR A 342 6.64 44.92 -1.22
CA THR A 342 5.23 44.53 -1.45
C THR A 342 4.78 44.92 -2.86
N PHE A 343 5.16 46.12 -3.31
CA PHE A 343 4.80 46.65 -4.62
C PHE A 343 5.66 46.07 -5.75
N ALA A 344 6.93 45.72 -5.50
CA ALA A 344 7.74 44.92 -6.41
C ALA A 344 7.13 43.53 -6.65
N GLY A 345 6.61 42.87 -5.61
CA GLY A 345 5.86 41.61 -5.73
C GLY A 345 4.62 41.75 -6.62
N TYR A 346 3.86 42.83 -6.46
CA TYR A 346 2.73 43.16 -7.35
C TYR A 346 3.15 43.34 -8.81
N PHE A 347 4.26 44.05 -9.07
CA PHE A 347 4.77 44.24 -10.43
C PHE A 347 5.33 42.95 -11.05
N LEU A 348 5.91 42.06 -10.24
CA LEU A 348 6.36 40.74 -10.68
C LEU A 348 5.17 39.87 -11.12
N SER A 349 4.08 39.85 -10.34
CA SER A 349 2.80 39.22 -10.74
C SER A 349 2.21 39.81 -12.02
N ARG A 350 2.53 41.07 -12.34
CA ARG A 350 2.15 41.76 -13.59
C ARG A 350 3.22 41.72 -14.69
N LYS A 351 4.30 40.95 -14.52
CA LYS A 351 5.45 40.84 -15.45
C LYS A 351 6.11 42.18 -15.83
N SER A 352 6.08 43.17 -14.94
CA SER A 352 6.60 44.53 -15.18
C SER A 352 8.01 44.68 -14.62
N MET A 353 8.96 43.94 -15.20
CA MET A 353 10.29 43.68 -14.62
C MET A 353 11.12 44.91 -14.21
N PRO A 354 11.19 46.02 -14.99
CA PRO A 354 11.96 47.20 -14.57
C PRO A 354 11.46 47.85 -13.28
N ASN A 355 10.15 47.77 -13.01
CA ASN A 355 9.56 48.27 -11.76
C ASN A 355 9.87 47.33 -10.57
N VAL A 356 10.01 46.01 -10.82
CA VAL A 356 10.46 45.05 -9.80
C VAL A 356 11.89 45.37 -9.38
N GLU A 357 12.78 45.57 -10.36
CA GLU A 357 14.20 45.82 -10.13
C GLU A 357 14.45 47.11 -9.32
N ALA A 358 13.88 48.24 -9.77
CA ALA A 358 14.04 49.52 -9.10
C ALA A 358 13.50 49.54 -7.66
N LEU A 359 12.38 48.87 -7.39
CA LEU A 359 11.76 48.81 -6.06
C LEU A 359 12.44 47.80 -5.14
N ALA A 360 12.86 46.64 -5.65
CA ALA A 360 13.58 45.64 -4.88
C ALA A 360 14.99 46.13 -4.48
N MET A 361 15.73 46.78 -5.39
CA MET A 361 17.02 47.40 -5.08
C MET A 361 16.89 48.49 -4.01
N LYS A 362 15.92 49.41 -4.14
CA LYS A 362 15.62 50.40 -3.08
C LYS A 362 15.33 49.74 -1.74
N ALA A 363 14.54 48.67 -1.71
CA ALA A 363 14.26 47.97 -0.47
C ALA A 363 15.51 47.36 0.17
N ILE A 364 16.36 46.67 -0.62
CA ILE A 364 17.62 46.11 -0.14
C ILE A 364 18.52 47.21 0.43
N GLN A 365 18.64 48.35 -0.28
CA GLN A 365 19.47 49.48 0.13
C GLN A 365 19.02 50.12 1.45
N TYR A 366 17.74 50.40 1.66
CA TYR A 366 17.27 51.15 2.85
C TYR A 366 16.90 50.28 4.07
N THR A 367 16.92 48.94 3.96
CA THR A 367 16.50 48.04 5.06
C THR A 367 17.44 47.96 6.27
N GLU A 368 16.82 47.92 7.45
CA GLU A 368 17.44 47.46 8.71
C GLU A 368 17.07 46.00 9.05
N ILE A 369 16.21 45.37 8.25
CA ILE A 369 15.57 44.08 8.54
C ILE A 369 15.95 43.07 7.47
N ASN A 370 16.75 42.07 7.83
CA ASN A 370 17.28 41.09 6.87
C ASN A 370 16.19 40.27 6.16
N ALA A 371 15.01 40.10 6.77
CA ALA A 371 13.87 39.46 6.11
C ALA A 371 13.40 40.24 4.86
N ILE A 372 13.30 41.56 4.95
CA ILE A 372 12.87 42.40 3.82
C ILE A 372 13.97 42.46 2.73
N ALA A 373 15.25 42.44 3.14
CA ALA A 373 16.37 42.31 2.19
C ALA A 373 16.35 40.95 1.46
N SER A 374 16.07 39.85 2.18
CA SER A 374 15.87 38.50 1.64
C SER A 374 14.72 38.46 0.62
N ASP A 375 13.59 39.09 0.94
CA ASP A 375 12.44 39.18 0.03
C ASP A 375 12.75 40.01 -1.21
N GLY A 376 13.50 41.11 -1.07
CA GLY A 376 14.02 41.91 -2.19
C GLY A 376 14.93 41.09 -3.11
N TRP A 377 15.92 40.39 -2.55
CA TRP A 377 16.80 39.51 -3.32
C TRP A 377 16.03 38.37 -4.01
N TYR A 378 15.01 37.80 -3.35
CA TYR A 378 14.16 36.76 -3.95
C TYR A 378 13.32 37.28 -5.12
N LEU A 379 12.81 38.52 -5.04
CA LEU A 379 12.09 39.16 -6.15
C LEU A 379 13.02 39.46 -7.34
N LEU A 380 14.25 39.91 -7.09
CA LEU A 380 15.29 40.03 -8.13
C LEU A 380 15.65 38.67 -8.74
N ALA A 381 15.85 37.65 -7.91
CA ALA A 381 16.14 36.28 -8.38
C ALA A 381 15.03 35.73 -9.27
N ARG A 382 13.76 35.95 -8.91
CA ARG A 382 12.60 35.60 -9.74
C ARG A 382 12.49 36.42 -11.02
N LYS A 383 12.87 37.69 -11.00
CA LYS A 383 12.91 38.55 -12.19
C LYS A 383 13.95 38.03 -13.18
N GLU A 384 15.19 37.79 -12.73
CA GLU A 384 16.25 37.21 -13.57
C GLU A 384 15.92 35.77 -14.05
N HIS A 385 15.21 34.97 -13.24
CA HIS A 385 14.72 33.63 -13.62
C HIS A 385 13.59 33.67 -14.66
N PHE A 386 12.82 34.77 -14.75
CA PHE A 386 11.90 35.00 -15.87
C PHE A 386 12.56 35.65 -17.10
N GLU A 387 13.83 36.05 -16.99
CA GLU A 387 14.66 36.62 -18.06
C GLU A 387 15.81 35.65 -18.46
N ASP A 388 15.70 34.37 -18.07
CA ASP A 388 16.66 33.27 -18.30
C ASP A 388 18.12 33.54 -17.88
N ASN A 389 18.36 34.58 -17.06
CA ASN A 389 19.68 35.00 -16.56
C ASN A 389 20.13 34.12 -15.37
N TYR A 390 20.30 32.82 -15.60
CA TYR A 390 20.47 31.81 -14.54
C TYR A 390 21.61 32.10 -13.54
N ASP A 391 22.73 32.68 -13.95
CA ASP A 391 23.85 32.96 -13.03
C ASP A 391 23.54 34.10 -12.04
N LYS A 392 22.92 35.18 -12.51
CA LYS A 392 22.45 36.27 -11.64
C LYS A 392 21.32 35.79 -10.73
N ALA A 393 20.36 35.05 -11.29
CA ALA A 393 19.26 34.47 -10.55
C ALA A 393 19.76 33.53 -9.43
N LEU A 394 20.73 32.66 -9.72
CA LEU A 394 21.35 31.77 -8.72
C LEU A 394 22.08 32.57 -7.62
N TYR A 395 22.84 33.60 -7.99
CA TYR A 395 23.49 34.50 -7.03
C TYR A 395 22.46 35.20 -6.13
N TYR A 396 21.40 35.77 -6.70
CA TYR A 396 20.34 36.44 -5.94
C TYR A 396 19.52 35.47 -5.06
N TYR A 397 19.26 34.23 -5.50
CA TYR A 397 18.69 33.20 -4.62
C TYR A 397 19.62 32.86 -3.46
N GLY A 398 20.94 32.80 -3.69
CA GLY A 398 21.94 32.63 -2.65
C GLY A 398 21.91 33.78 -1.62
N GLN A 399 21.92 35.03 -2.07
CA GLN A 399 21.80 36.20 -1.20
C GLN A 399 20.47 36.24 -0.42
N ALA A 400 19.37 35.82 -1.05
CA ALA A 400 18.06 35.72 -0.41
C ALA A 400 18.04 34.69 0.72
N ASP A 401 18.71 33.54 0.53
CA ASP A 401 18.82 32.49 1.56
C ASP A 401 19.74 32.93 2.71
N ASP A 402 20.95 33.41 2.38
CA ASP A 402 21.95 33.85 3.36
C ASP A 402 21.46 34.99 4.25
N ALA A 403 20.68 35.93 3.72
CA ALA A 403 20.08 37.02 4.49
C ALA A 403 19.15 36.52 5.63
N ARG A 404 18.55 35.32 5.51
CA ARG A 404 17.77 34.68 6.58
C ARG A 404 18.55 33.60 7.35
N GLY A 405 19.85 33.49 7.15
CA GLY A 405 20.74 32.53 7.85
C GLY A 405 21.15 31.31 7.02
N GLY A 406 20.91 31.33 5.70
CA GLY A 406 21.45 30.35 4.76
C GLY A 406 20.92 28.94 4.96
N VAL A 407 21.77 27.95 4.65
CA VAL A 407 21.40 26.53 4.46
C VAL A 407 20.45 25.98 5.54
N GLU A 408 20.61 26.33 6.82
CA GLU A 408 19.73 25.84 7.90
C GLU A 408 18.48 26.69 8.15
N LYS A 409 18.60 28.02 8.27
CA LYS A 409 17.49 28.92 8.69
C LYS A 409 16.81 29.71 7.56
N GLY A 410 17.40 29.66 6.37
CA GLY A 410 17.12 30.57 5.26
C GLY A 410 15.78 30.38 4.54
N TYR A 411 15.62 31.08 3.42
CA TYR A 411 14.35 31.25 2.74
C TYR A 411 14.00 30.05 1.85
N LEU A 412 13.10 29.17 2.32
CA LEU A 412 12.65 27.97 1.60
C LEU A 412 12.31 28.22 0.11
N PRO A 413 11.57 29.26 -0.30
CA PRO A 413 11.31 29.53 -1.72
C PRO A 413 12.57 29.90 -2.52
N ALA A 414 13.60 30.50 -1.90
CA ALA A 414 14.88 30.73 -2.57
C ALA A 414 15.70 29.44 -2.68
N LYS A 415 15.73 28.58 -1.65
CA LYS A 415 16.36 27.25 -1.72
C LYS A 415 15.73 26.40 -2.84
N PHE A 416 14.40 26.44 -2.97
CA PHE A 416 13.68 25.73 -4.03
C PHE A 416 13.95 26.33 -5.42
N GLY A 417 13.88 27.66 -5.58
CA GLY A 417 14.24 28.31 -6.85
C GLY A 417 15.68 28.01 -7.28
N ALA A 418 16.63 28.05 -6.35
CA ALA A 418 18.02 27.65 -6.60
C ALA A 418 18.14 26.18 -7.04
N ALA A 419 17.32 25.27 -6.49
CA ALA A 419 17.29 23.87 -6.94
C ALA A 419 16.69 23.72 -8.36
N GLN A 420 15.63 24.47 -8.70
CA GLN A 420 15.08 24.50 -10.06
C GLN A 420 16.13 24.96 -11.08
N LEU A 421 16.96 25.96 -10.74
CA LEU A 421 18.06 26.41 -11.60
C LEU A 421 19.13 25.34 -11.80
N SER A 422 19.51 24.59 -10.76
CA SER A 422 20.43 23.47 -10.91
C SER A 422 19.86 22.38 -11.84
N VAL A 423 18.54 22.15 -11.84
CA VAL A 423 17.89 21.26 -12.83
C VAL A 423 17.98 21.81 -14.25
N LEU A 424 17.66 23.10 -14.45
CA LEU A 424 17.69 23.74 -15.78
C LEU A 424 19.11 23.80 -16.38
N LYS A 425 20.15 23.85 -15.55
CA LYS A 425 21.56 23.75 -15.98
C LYS A 425 22.03 22.32 -16.28
N GLY A 426 21.27 21.29 -15.91
CA GLY A 426 21.68 19.89 -15.98
C GLY A 426 22.49 19.38 -14.78
N ASP A 427 22.71 20.22 -13.75
CA ASP A 427 23.40 19.89 -12.50
C ASP A 427 22.50 19.07 -11.56
N PHE A 428 21.98 17.93 -12.05
CA PHE A 428 21.00 17.10 -11.34
C PHE A 428 21.51 16.56 -9.99
N SER A 429 22.82 16.38 -9.82
CA SER A 429 23.44 15.97 -8.56
C SER A 429 23.30 17.05 -7.48
N GLU A 430 23.54 18.31 -7.83
CA GLU A 430 23.36 19.45 -6.92
C GLU A 430 21.87 19.70 -6.64
N ALA A 431 21.02 19.60 -7.68
CA ALA A 431 19.56 19.70 -7.52
C ALA A 431 19.02 18.67 -6.51
N LYS A 432 19.41 17.39 -6.66
CA LYS A 432 19.03 16.31 -5.72
C LYS A 432 19.48 16.63 -4.30
N LEU A 433 20.73 17.04 -4.09
CA LEU A 433 21.28 17.39 -2.78
C LEU A 433 20.57 18.59 -2.14
N ARG A 434 20.22 19.62 -2.92
CA ARG A 434 19.44 20.78 -2.46
C ARG A 434 18.02 20.37 -2.05
N LEU A 435 17.37 19.52 -2.83
CA LEU A 435 16.00 19.04 -2.58
C LEU A 435 15.92 18.07 -1.39
N GLU A 436 16.87 17.14 -1.24
CA GLU A 436 16.94 16.25 -0.07
C GLU A 436 17.10 17.05 1.23
N LYS A 437 17.95 18.10 1.25
CA LYS A 437 18.07 19.01 2.40
C LYS A 437 16.78 19.76 2.71
N ILE A 438 16.08 20.26 1.68
CA ILE A 438 14.77 20.91 1.85
C ILE A 438 13.78 19.94 2.50
N ILE A 439 13.71 18.70 2.02
CA ILE A 439 12.79 17.66 2.51
C ILE A 439 13.14 17.21 3.93
N GLN A 440 14.43 17.20 4.28
CA GLN A 440 14.92 16.92 5.63
C GLN A 440 14.55 18.02 6.64
N GLN A 441 14.57 19.29 6.22
CA GLN A 441 14.16 20.43 7.05
C GLN A 441 12.62 20.57 7.15
N SER A 442 11.91 20.27 6.08
CA SER A 442 10.45 20.38 5.98
C SER A 442 9.91 19.46 4.89
N LYS A 443 8.81 18.73 5.15
CA LYS A 443 8.20 17.83 4.14
C LYS A 443 7.43 18.62 3.06
N ASN A 444 8.14 19.45 2.31
CA ASN A 444 7.57 20.35 1.32
C ASN A 444 7.19 19.64 0.02
N ILE A 445 6.04 19.96 -0.54
CA ILE A 445 5.39 19.13 -1.57
C ILE A 445 6.05 19.33 -2.93
N GLU A 446 6.32 20.56 -3.36
CA GLU A 446 6.97 20.86 -4.63
C GLU A 446 8.40 20.29 -4.68
N ALA A 447 9.07 20.23 -3.52
CA ALA A 447 10.38 19.60 -3.39
C ALA A 447 10.31 18.08 -3.55
N MET A 448 9.30 17.42 -2.98
CA MET A 448 9.06 15.98 -3.17
C MET A 448 8.61 15.65 -4.60
N ILE A 449 7.82 16.50 -5.25
CA ILE A 449 7.45 16.36 -6.67
C ILE A 449 8.72 16.40 -7.53
N LEU A 450 9.51 17.49 -7.43
CA LEU A 450 10.69 17.68 -8.28
C LEU A 450 11.74 16.59 -8.04
N LEU A 451 12.00 16.21 -6.78
CA LEU A 451 12.94 15.14 -6.46
C LEU A 451 12.44 13.75 -6.91
N GLY A 452 11.15 13.47 -6.74
CA GLY A 452 10.52 12.23 -7.19
C GLY A 452 10.61 12.06 -8.70
N THR A 453 10.32 13.13 -9.45
CA THR A 453 10.46 13.17 -10.92
C THR A 453 11.93 13.02 -11.36
N LEU A 454 12.89 13.70 -10.72
CA LEU A 454 14.32 13.56 -11.04
C LEU A 454 14.84 12.12 -10.85
N TYR A 455 14.34 11.38 -9.84
CA TYR A 455 14.66 9.96 -9.68
C TYR A 455 13.89 9.05 -10.66
N ALA A 456 12.66 9.42 -11.04
CA ALA A 456 11.89 8.69 -12.05
C ALA A 456 12.57 8.74 -13.42
N GLU A 457 12.94 9.94 -13.90
CA GLU A 457 13.62 10.12 -15.19
C GLU A 457 15.02 9.47 -15.22
N GLU A 458 15.73 9.43 -14.09
CA GLU A 458 17.00 8.72 -13.97
C GLU A 458 16.85 7.19 -14.12
N VAL A 459 15.76 6.62 -13.60
CA VAL A 459 15.40 5.21 -13.81
C VAL A 459 14.99 4.97 -15.25
N PHE A 460 14.16 5.84 -15.84
CA PHE A 460 13.70 5.71 -17.23
C PHE A 460 14.86 5.83 -18.24
N SER A 461 15.78 6.76 -18.02
CA SER A 461 17.00 6.94 -18.82
C SER A 461 17.90 5.70 -18.75
N SER A 462 18.01 5.08 -17.56
CA SER A 462 18.78 3.84 -17.37
C SER A 462 18.13 2.61 -18.01
N GLN A 463 16.80 2.62 -18.22
CA GLN A 463 16.12 1.58 -18.99
C GLN A 463 16.39 1.74 -20.50
N GLN A 464 16.40 2.99 -20.99
CA GLN A 464 16.66 3.29 -22.41
C GLN A 464 18.13 3.09 -22.82
N SER A 465 19.10 3.36 -21.96
CA SER A 465 20.52 3.22 -22.29
C SER A 465 21.00 1.78 -22.48
N GLY A 466 20.17 0.78 -22.15
CA GLY A 466 20.51 -0.65 -22.19
C GLY A 466 21.53 -1.10 -21.12
N GLN A 467 22.23 -0.16 -20.49
CA GLN A 467 23.14 -0.41 -19.38
C GLN A 467 22.34 -0.53 -18.08
N LYS A 468 22.12 -1.76 -17.63
CA LYS A 468 21.45 -2.08 -16.36
C LYS A 468 22.35 -1.75 -15.16
N GLU A 469 22.49 -0.46 -14.88
CA GLU A 469 22.83 0.01 -13.52
C GLU A 469 21.68 -0.39 -12.57
N ASP A 470 22.00 -0.87 -11.36
CA ASP A 470 20.97 -1.25 -10.37
C ASP A 470 20.40 -0.01 -9.68
N LYS A 471 19.52 0.71 -10.39
CA LYS A 471 18.81 1.89 -9.88
C LYS A 471 17.60 1.54 -9.01
N SER A 472 17.62 0.37 -8.35
CA SER A 472 16.53 -0.08 -7.48
C SER A 472 16.45 0.70 -6.16
N THR A 473 17.38 1.60 -5.86
CA THR A 473 17.30 2.52 -4.70
C THR A 473 16.60 3.82 -5.09
N GLU A 474 16.93 4.34 -6.26
CA GLU A 474 16.39 5.52 -6.94
C GLU A 474 14.92 5.29 -7.27
N TYR A 475 14.59 4.11 -7.80
CA TYR A 475 13.20 3.63 -7.98
C TYR A 475 12.39 3.69 -6.67
N LYS A 476 12.95 3.20 -5.56
CA LYS A 476 12.29 3.23 -4.24
C LYS A 476 12.15 4.65 -3.70
N LYS A 477 13.14 5.53 -3.93
CA LYS A 477 13.05 6.97 -3.61
C LYS A 477 11.96 7.64 -4.42
N ALA A 478 11.93 7.47 -5.75
CA ALA A 478 10.94 8.05 -6.65
C ALA A 478 9.52 7.67 -6.23
N VAL A 479 9.22 6.35 -6.14
CA VAL A 479 7.92 5.86 -5.68
C VAL A 479 7.57 6.39 -4.29
N GLY A 480 8.54 6.42 -3.37
CA GLY A 480 8.36 6.93 -2.01
C GLY A 480 7.99 8.42 -1.96
N TYR A 481 8.65 9.28 -2.73
CA TYR A 481 8.31 10.71 -2.78
C TYR A 481 6.98 10.96 -3.50
N LEU A 482 6.72 10.29 -4.62
CA LEU A 482 5.49 10.51 -5.40
C LEU A 482 4.22 9.96 -4.69
N GLU A 483 4.29 8.85 -3.94
CA GLU A 483 3.17 8.44 -3.07
C GLU A 483 3.02 9.32 -1.81
N ASN A 484 4.10 9.94 -1.29
CA ASN A 484 3.98 10.97 -0.26
C ASN A 484 3.26 12.24 -0.78
N VAL A 485 3.39 12.56 -2.07
CA VAL A 485 2.60 13.61 -2.75
C VAL A 485 1.15 13.16 -2.95
N ARG A 486 0.93 11.95 -3.49
CA ARG A 486 -0.41 11.37 -3.73
C ARG A 486 -1.23 11.20 -2.44
N THR A 487 -0.58 10.95 -1.30
CA THR A 487 -1.23 10.95 0.02
C THR A 487 -1.45 12.36 0.57
N ALA A 488 -0.63 13.36 0.22
CA ALA A 488 -0.91 14.76 0.55
C ALA A 488 -2.15 15.30 -0.17
N TRP A 489 -2.42 14.90 -1.42
CA TRP A 489 -3.66 15.25 -2.14
C TRP A 489 -4.94 14.69 -1.49
N LYS A 490 -4.83 13.61 -0.70
CA LYS A 490 -5.96 13.03 0.05
C LYS A 490 -6.29 13.78 1.34
N ASP A 491 -5.50 14.76 1.74
CA ASP A 491 -5.74 15.58 2.93
C ASP A 491 -6.55 16.84 2.57
N PRO A 492 -7.85 16.90 2.89
CA PRO A 492 -8.70 18.02 2.50
C PRO A 492 -8.28 19.35 3.15
N LYS A 493 -7.44 19.33 4.20
CA LYS A 493 -6.91 20.55 4.81
C LYS A 493 -5.88 21.28 3.95
N LYS A 494 -5.30 20.60 2.95
CA LYS A 494 -4.23 21.15 2.11
C LYS A 494 -4.73 21.76 0.80
N ASN A 495 -5.96 21.42 0.38
CA ASN A 495 -6.61 21.92 -0.84
C ASN A 495 -5.70 21.90 -2.09
N LEU A 496 -5.01 20.78 -2.30
CA LEU A 496 -4.03 20.61 -3.38
C LEU A 496 -4.70 20.09 -4.65
N THR A 497 -4.39 20.70 -5.79
CA THR A 497 -4.74 20.15 -7.11
C THR A 497 -3.89 18.92 -7.43
N PRO A 498 -4.48 17.77 -7.82
CA PRO A 498 -3.73 16.65 -8.38
C PRO A 498 -2.95 17.04 -9.65
N ASP A 499 -1.82 16.37 -9.88
CA ASP A 499 -0.95 16.59 -11.03
C ASP A 499 -0.88 15.32 -11.90
N ALA A 500 -1.26 15.45 -13.18
CA ALA A 500 -1.22 14.36 -14.14
C ALA A 500 0.21 13.86 -14.41
N SER A 501 1.23 14.73 -14.39
CA SER A 501 2.62 14.34 -14.66
C SER A 501 3.18 13.42 -13.56
N VAL A 502 2.87 13.70 -12.30
CA VAL A 502 3.19 12.86 -11.14
C VAL A 502 2.52 11.49 -11.26
N LEU A 503 1.26 11.43 -11.70
CA LEU A 503 0.54 10.18 -11.88
C LEU A 503 1.05 9.36 -13.07
N LEU A 504 1.43 10.00 -14.19
CA LEU A 504 2.03 9.34 -15.34
C LEU A 504 3.41 8.75 -15.01
N ASN A 505 4.26 9.50 -14.29
CA ASN A 505 5.54 9.01 -13.82
C ASN A 505 5.38 7.86 -12.82
N LEU A 506 4.43 7.96 -11.88
CA LEU A 506 4.12 6.87 -10.95
C LEU A 506 3.54 5.63 -11.67
N ALA A 507 2.73 5.82 -12.71
CA ALA A 507 2.23 4.73 -13.55
C ALA A 507 3.36 3.99 -14.27
N ARG A 508 4.27 4.71 -14.93
CA ARG A 508 5.43 4.14 -15.64
C ARG A 508 6.42 3.45 -14.69
N LEU A 509 6.60 3.97 -13.47
CA LEU A 509 7.35 3.27 -12.42
C LEU A 509 6.67 1.93 -12.05
N TYR A 510 5.35 1.92 -11.86
CA TYR A 510 4.61 0.71 -11.46
C TYR A 510 4.37 -0.31 -12.58
N GLU A 511 4.61 0.02 -13.85
CA GLU A 511 4.35 -0.83 -15.02
C GLU A 511 4.90 -2.26 -14.89
N SER A 512 6.15 -2.41 -14.42
CA SER A 512 6.87 -3.70 -14.45
C SER A 512 6.66 -4.62 -13.24
N ASP A 513 6.31 -4.09 -12.07
CA ASP A 513 6.14 -4.84 -10.82
C ASP A 513 4.70 -4.78 -10.26
N HIS A 514 3.92 -3.74 -10.60
CA HIS A 514 2.62 -3.43 -10.00
C HIS A 514 1.60 -2.88 -11.03
N PRO A 515 1.28 -3.61 -12.13
CA PRO A 515 0.41 -3.11 -13.20
C PRO A 515 -0.97 -2.66 -12.72
N GLU A 516 -1.55 -3.29 -11.68
CA GLU A 516 -2.80 -2.84 -11.06
C GLU A 516 -2.73 -1.41 -10.51
N LYS A 517 -1.60 -1.04 -9.87
CA LYS A 517 -1.38 0.33 -9.38
C LYS A 517 -1.12 1.31 -10.52
N SER A 518 -0.46 0.85 -11.58
CA SER A 518 -0.25 1.65 -12.79
C SER A 518 -1.59 2.01 -13.44
N LEU A 519 -2.46 1.03 -13.66
CA LEU A 519 -3.83 1.24 -14.15
C LEU A 519 -4.65 2.15 -13.24
N GLN A 520 -4.54 2.02 -11.91
CA GLN A 520 -5.18 2.97 -10.97
C GLN A 520 -4.66 4.41 -11.10
N CYS A 521 -3.39 4.62 -11.48
CA CYS A 521 -2.86 5.96 -11.73
C CYS A 521 -3.36 6.49 -13.08
N LEU A 522 -3.39 5.67 -14.13
CA LEU A 522 -3.93 6.07 -15.43
C LEU A 522 -5.44 6.37 -15.38
N LEU A 523 -6.23 5.64 -14.59
CA LEU A 523 -7.65 5.94 -14.34
C LEU A 523 -7.86 7.28 -13.61
N GLN A 524 -6.89 7.72 -12.79
CA GLN A 524 -6.92 9.05 -12.18
C GLN A 524 -6.51 10.14 -13.18
N VAL A 525 -5.60 9.86 -14.11
CA VAL A 525 -5.30 10.75 -15.24
C VAL A 525 -6.50 10.86 -16.20
N GLU A 526 -7.19 9.76 -16.51
CA GLU A 526 -8.43 9.77 -17.33
C GLU A 526 -9.46 10.76 -16.77
N GLN A 527 -9.63 10.78 -15.44
CA GLN A 527 -10.53 11.72 -14.75
C GLN A 527 -10.03 13.17 -14.85
N ILE A 528 -8.75 13.43 -14.54
CA ILE A 528 -8.14 14.78 -14.58
C ILE A 528 -8.17 15.37 -15.99
N GLU A 529 -7.90 14.58 -17.03
CA GLU A 529 -7.98 15.01 -18.43
C GLU A 529 -9.43 15.23 -18.87
N THR A 530 -10.37 14.36 -18.46
CA THR A 530 -11.81 14.52 -18.74
C THR A 530 -12.37 15.81 -18.12
N ASP A 531 -11.98 16.13 -16.89
CA ASP A 531 -12.43 17.33 -16.20
C ASP A 531 -11.89 18.63 -16.83
N GLN A 532 -10.70 18.58 -17.45
CA GLN A 532 -10.15 19.69 -18.22
C GLN A 532 -10.86 19.95 -19.56
N ILE A 533 -11.63 18.99 -20.10
CA ILE A 533 -12.38 19.19 -21.36
C ILE A 533 -13.42 20.32 -21.15
N PRO A 534 -13.35 21.43 -21.94
CA PRO A 534 -14.30 22.54 -21.82
C PRO A 534 -15.75 22.08 -22.03
N ALA A 535 -16.70 22.69 -21.32
CA ALA A 535 -18.11 22.28 -21.37
C ALA A 535 -18.72 22.34 -22.80
N ALA A 536 -18.25 23.26 -23.66
CA ALA A 536 -18.66 23.34 -25.06
C ALA A 536 -18.07 22.23 -25.96
N ASP A 537 -17.06 21.51 -25.49
CA ASP A 537 -16.41 20.38 -26.15
C ASP A 537 -16.79 19.03 -25.53
N ARG A 538 -17.77 18.99 -24.62
CA ARG A 538 -18.35 17.73 -24.12
C ARG A 538 -19.48 17.28 -25.07
N PRO A 539 -19.62 15.98 -25.37
CA PRO A 539 -20.76 15.48 -26.14
C PRO A 539 -22.08 15.71 -25.39
N GLU A 540 -23.22 15.65 -26.09
CA GLU A 540 -24.52 15.72 -25.43
C GLU A 540 -24.75 14.47 -24.55
N GLN A 541 -25.19 14.68 -23.31
CA GLN A 541 -25.40 13.60 -22.34
C GLN A 541 -26.78 12.98 -22.55
N GLY A 542 -26.86 12.00 -23.46
CA GLY A 542 -28.04 11.14 -23.65
C GLY A 542 -28.17 10.04 -22.58
N ASP A 543 -29.25 9.25 -22.68
CA ASP A 543 -29.59 8.20 -21.70
C ASP A 543 -28.58 7.04 -21.63
N ASP A 544 -27.71 6.87 -22.63
CA ASP A 544 -26.65 5.85 -22.65
C ASP A 544 -25.33 6.42 -22.12
N GLU A 545 -25.09 6.20 -20.82
CA GLU A 545 -23.81 6.53 -20.17
C GLU A 545 -22.59 5.85 -20.79
N VAL A 546 -22.72 4.67 -21.41
CA VAL A 546 -21.60 3.92 -21.99
C VAL A 546 -21.17 4.57 -23.30
N ALA A 547 -22.14 4.89 -24.17
CA ALA A 547 -21.89 5.66 -25.39
C ALA A 547 -21.33 7.06 -25.08
N TYR A 548 -21.85 7.74 -24.06
CA TYR A 548 -21.35 9.04 -23.61
C TYR A 548 -19.88 8.96 -23.13
N ARG A 549 -19.53 7.97 -22.29
CA ARG A 549 -18.15 7.74 -21.82
C ARG A 549 -17.21 7.38 -22.98
N ALA A 550 -17.67 6.59 -23.96
CA ALA A 550 -16.89 6.30 -25.16
C ALA A 550 -16.61 7.57 -25.98
N ALA A 551 -17.63 8.39 -26.25
CA ALA A 551 -17.50 9.65 -27.00
C ALA A 551 -16.61 10.71 -26.29
N ILE A 552 -16.51 10.66 -24.96
CA ILE A 552 -15.54 11.43 -24.18
C ILE A 552 -14.12 10.89 -24.39
N ARG A 553 -13.91 9.57 -24.31
CA ARG A 553 -12.59 8.94 -24.48
C ARG A 553 -11.95 9.28 -25.82
N GLU A 554 -12.74 9.35 -26.89
CA GLU A 554 -12.26 9.78 -28.22
C GLU A 554 -11.72 11.23 -28.28
N ARG A 555 -11.79 12.00 -27.19
CA ARG A 555 -11.19 13.34 -27.04
C ARG A 555 -9.96 13.36 -26.11
N LEU A 556 -9.61 12.24 -25.49
CA LEU A 556 -8.43 12.09 -24.61
C LEU A 556 -7.16 11.74 -25.41
N PRO A 557 -5.95 11.93 -24.84
CA PRO A 557 -4.70 11.55 -25.50
C PRO A 557 -4.67 10.05 -25.86
N PRO A 558 -4.40 9.67 -27.12
CA PRO A 558 -4.48 8.28 -27.56
C PRO A 558 -3.49 7.36 -26.83
N GLN A 559 -2.33 7.88 -26.41
CA GLN A 559 -1.31 7.13 -25.65
C GLN A 559 -1.84 6.66 -24.29
N LEU A 560 -2.65 7.47 -23.60
CA LEU A 560 -3.27 7.12 -22.32
C LEU A 560 -4.20 5.91 -22.49
N LEU A 561 -5.08 5.97 -23.49
CA LEU A 561 -6.01 4.89 -23.81
C LEU A 561 -5.30 3.61 -24.27
N ASN A 562 -4.26 3.72 -25.10
CA ASN A 562 -3.43 2.58 -25.51
C ASN A 562 -2.81 1.89 -24.28
N ASN A 563 -2.21 2.66 -23.36
CA ASN A 563 -1.54 2.11 -22.20
C ASN A 563 -2.55 1.48 -21.20
N MET A 564 -3.73 2.08 -21.04
CA MET A 564 -4.84 1.46 -20.32
C MET A 564 -5.28 0.14 -20.98
N GLY A 565 -5.41 0.12 -22.31
CA GLY A 565 -5.70 -1.09 -23.10
C GLY A 565 -4.68 -2.21 -22.86
N CYS A 566 -3.38 -1.88 -22.82
CA CYS A 566 -2.31 -2.83 -22.49
C CYS A 566 -2.47 -3.45 -21.09
N PHE A 567 -2.83 -2.67 -20.07
CA PHE A 567 -3.08 -3.21 -18.73
C PHE A 567 -4.37 -4.05 -18.65
N TYR A 568 -5.43 -3.69 -19.39
CA TYR A 568 -6.62 -4.54 -19.50
C TYR A 568 -6.31 -5.86 -20.22
N PHE A 569 -5.49 -5.84 -21.28
CA PHE A 569 -5.02 -7.03 -21.99
C PHE A 569 -4.19 -7.94 -21.09
N GLN A 570 -3.25 -7.37 -20.32
CA GLN A 570 -2.45 -8.10 -19.31
C GLN A 570 -3.33 -8.70 -18.21
N SER A 571 -4.46 -8.06 -17.89
CA SER A 571 -5.44 -8.52 -16.89
C SER A 571 -6.41 -9.60 -17.41
N GLU A 572 -6.16 -10.18 -18.59
CA GLU A 572 -7.06 -11.13 -19.29
C GLU A 572 -8.46 -10.53 -19.64
N LYS A 573 -8.62 -9.19 -19.61
CA LYS A 573 -9.90 -8.46 -19.86
C LYS A 573 -9.99 -7.93 -21.29
N TYR A 574 -10.03 -8.84 -22.26
CA TYR A 574 -9.87 -8.49 -23.67
C TYR A 574 -10.96 -7.58 -24.24
N ASP A 575 -12.21 -7.64 -23.76
CA ASP A 575 -13.28 -6.73 -24.18
C ASP A 575 -12.97 -5.28 -23.84
N GLN A 576 -12.58 -5.00 -22.60
CA GLN A 576 -12.19 -3.66 -22.14
C GLN A 576 -10.92 -3.20 -22.85
N ALA A 577 -9.96 -4.10 -23.11
CA ALA A 577 -8.78 -3.75 -23.90
C ALA A 577 -9.14 -3.33 -25.33
N ARG A 578 -10.03 -4.08 -26.00
CA ARG A 578 -10.55 -3.79 -27.35
C ARG A 578 -11.27 -2.44 -27.41
N GLU A 579 -12.12 -2.14 -26.44
CA GLU A 579 -12.77 -0.82 -26.33
C GLU A 579 -11.74 0.32 -26.23
N MET A 580 -10.72 0.18 -25.37
CA MET A 580 -9.68 1.21 -25.21
C MET A 580 -8.83 1.39 -26.46
N PHE A 581 -8.43 0.30 -27.14
CA PHE A 581 -7.67 0.39 -28.39
C PHE A 581 -8.51 1.00 -29.53
N GLN A 582 -9.80 0.67 -29.63
CA GLN A 582 -10.67 1.30 -30.63
C GLN A 582 -10.90 2.79 -30.34
N ALA A 583 -11.13 3.17 -29.08
CA ALA A 583 -11.23 4.58 -28.68
C ALA A 583 -9.90 5.33 -28.90
N SER A 584 -8.76 4.66 -28.72
CA SER A 584 -7.41 5.19 -29.00
C SER A 584 -7.20 5.43 -30.51
N LEU A 585 -7.63 4.52 -31.40
CA LEU A 585 -7.61 4.75 -32.85
C LEU A 585 -8.50 5.94 -33.25
N ASN A 586 -9.73 6.01 -32.71
CA ASN A 586 -10.66 7.10 -32.98
C ASN A 586 -10.12 8.45 -32.46
N ALA A 587 -9.43 8.44 -31.31
CA ALA A 587 -8.71 9.60 -30.77
C ALA A 587 -7.50 10.00 -31.64
N CYS A 588 -6.74 9.05 -32.21
CA CYS A 588 -5.65 9.36 -33.15
C CYS A 588 -6.15 10.13 -34.38
N VAL A 589 -7.31 9.75 -34.95
CA VAL A 589 -7.91 10.48 -36.08
C VAL A 589 -8.25 11.92 -35.67
N LYS A 590 -8.98 12.09 -34.56
CA LYS A 590 -9.38 13.40 -34.03
C LYS A 590 -8.20 14.27 -33.56
N ALA A 591 -7.09 13.66 -33.15
CA ALA A 591 -5.86 14.36 -32.80
C ALA A 591 -5.11 14.84 -34.05
N GLY A 592 -5.07 14.03 -35.12
CA GLY A 592 -4.49 14.42 -36.41
C GLY A 592 -5.20 15.61 -37.07
N GLU A 593 -6.51 15.76 -36.83
CA GLU A 593 -7.29 16.95 -37.25
C GLU A 593 -6.95 18.22 -36.45
N LYS A 594 -6.26 18.12 -35.31
CA LYS A 594 -6.06 19.23 -34.35
C LYS A 594 -4.61 19.57 -34.01
N GLN A 595 -3.64 18.69 -34.25
CA GLN A 595 -2.24 18.86 -33.79
C GLN A 595 -1.23 18.49 -34.89
N GLU A 596 -0.67 19.49 -35.58
CA GLU A 596 0.32 19.35 -36.67
C GLU A 596 1.71 18.78 -36.24
N GLY A 597 1.86 18.30 -35.00
CA GLY A 597 3.12 17.80 -34.45
C GLY A 597 3.07 16.37 -33.87
N LEU A 598 1.94 15.67 -33.95
CA LEU A 598 1.80 14.31 -33.43
C LEU A 598 2.02 13.27 -34.53
N ASP A 599 2.95 12.33 -34.30
CA ASP A 599 3.10 11.15 -35.18
C ASP A 599 1.93 10.18 -34.99
N THR A 600 0.83 10.50 -35.67
CA THR A 600 -0.37 9.66 -35.75
C THR A 600 -0.14 8.37 -36.53
N ASP A 601 0.93 8.28 -37.34
CA ASP A 601 1.24 7.11 -38.14
C ASP A 601 1.84 6.00 -37.27
N ALA A 602 2.89 6.30 -36.52
CA ALA A 602 3.50 5.37 -35.57
C ALA A 602 2.52 4.96 -34.45
N LEU A 603 1.66 5.88 -34.01
CA LEU A 603 0.59 5.57 -33.05
C LEU A 603 -0.44 4.61 -33.63
N VAL A 604 -1.06 4.92 -34.78
CA VAL A 604 -2.04 4.03 -35.43
C VAL A 604 -1.44 2.66 -35.72
N THR A 605 -0.17 2.60 -36.12
CA THR A 605 0.59 1.35 -36.33
C THR A 605 0.63 0.50 -35.05
N THR A 606 1.08 1.11 -33.95
CA THR A 606 1.21 0.43 -32.64
C THR A 606 -0.14 0.01 -32.06
N ILE A 607 -1.14 0.89 -32.11
CA ILE A 607 -2.48 0.62 -31.57
C ILE A 607 -3.18 -0.48 -32.39
N SER A 608 -3.03 -0.46 -33.72
CA SER A 608 -3.57 -1.52 -34.60
C SER A 608 -2.94 -2.88 -34.31
N PHE A 609 -1.63 -2.93 -34.07
CA PHE A 609 -0.97 -4.16 -33.63
C PHE A 609 -1.54 -4.66 -32.29
N ASN A 610 -1.67 -3.79 -31.29
CA ASN A 610 -2.23 -4.13 -29.98
C ASN A 610 -3.70 -4.59 -30.06
N LEU A 611 -4.49 -4.00 -30.95
CA LEU A 611 -5.86 -4.42 -31.26
C LEU A 611 -5.88 -5.81 -31.92
N GLY A 612 -5.03 -6.07 -32.90
CA GLY A 612 -4.86 -7.39 -33.52
C GLY A 612 -4.43 -8.47 -32.51
N ARG A 613 -3.51 -8.14 -31.60
CA ARG A 613 -3.11 -9.00 -30.47
C ARG A 613 -4.28 -9.30 -29.53
N THR A 614 -5.18 -8.35 -29.35
CA THR A 614 -6.38 -8.48 -28.51
C THR A 614 -7.43 -9.39 -29.16
N TYR A 615 -7.71 -9.25 -30.46
CA TYR A 615 -8.56 -10.19 -31.20
C TYR A 615 -7.97 -11.61 -31.18
N GLU A 616 -6.66 -11.75 -31.39
CA GLU A 616 -5.97 -13.04 -31.34
C GLU A 616 -6.12 -13.73 -29.97
N ALA A 617 -5.99 -12.97 -28.88
CA ALA A 617 -6.15 -13.48 -27.52
C ALA A 617 -7.63 -13.78 -27.16
N SER A 618 -8.57 -13.03 -27.73
CA SER A 618 -10.02 -13.24 -27.58
C SER A 618 -10.55 -14.51 -28.26
N GLY A 619 -9.72 -15.19 -29.07
CA GLY A 619 -10.15 -16.33 -29.88
C GLY A 619 -10.82 -15.94 -31.20
N MET A 620 -10.57 -14.71 -31.68
CA MET A 620 -11.04 -14.14 -32.95
C MET A 620 -9.86 -14.04 -33.94
N PRO A 621 -9.41 -15.16 -34.54
CA PRO A 621 -8.16 -15.21 -35.31
C PRO A 621 -8.28 -14.55 -36.68
N ASP A 622 -9.47 -14.54 -37.28
CA ASP A 622 -9.65 -14.05 -38.65
C ASP A 622 -9.92 -12.53 -38.65
N GLU A 623 -10.56 -11.98 -37.62
CA GLU A 623 -10.52 -10.55 -37.30
C GLU A 623 -9.10 -10.07 -36.97
N ALA A 624 -8.33 -10.87 -36.21
CA ALA A 624 -6.92 -10.56 -35.96
C ALA A 624 -6.11 -10.50 -37.26
N LYS A 625 -6.34 -11.43 -38.20
CA LYS A 625 -5.71 -11.40 -39.53
C LYS A 625 -6.04 -10.10 -40.27
N THR A 626 -7.31 -9.71 -40.39
CA THR A 626 -7.67 -8.51 -41.17
C THR A 626 -7.05 -7.25 -40.60
N VAL A 627 -6.89 -7.15 -39.28
CA VAL A 627 -6.17 -6.04 -38.62
C VAL A 627 -4.66 -6.08 -38.92
N TYR A 628 -4.00 -7.24 -38.82
CA TYR A 628 -2.57 -7.36 -39.15
C TYR A 628 -2.28 -7.18 -40.66
N GLU A 629 -3.16 -7.65 -41.54
CA GLU A 629 -3.04 -7.50 -42.99
C GLU A 629 -3.29 -6.04 -43.40
N GLY A 630 -4.27 -5.36 -42.81
CA GLY A 630 -4.48 -3.92 -42.99
C GLY A 630 -3.31 -3.07 -42.48
N LEU A 631 -2.70 -3.47 -41.36
CA LEU A 631 -1.47 -2.87 -40.85
C LEU A 631 -0.29 -3.06 -41.82
N LEU A 632 -0.06 -4.28 -42.31
CA LEU A 632 1.02 -4.60 -43.25
C LEU A 632 0.81 -4.05 -44.67
N ALA A 633 -0.44 -3.75 -45.06
CA ALA A 633 -0.74 -3.04 -46.30
C ALA A 633 -0.29 -1.56 -46.26
N ARG A 634 -0.11 -0.99 -45.05
CA ARG A 634 0.44 0.36 -44.81
C ARG A 634 1.94 0.29 -44.52
N HIS A 635 2.34 -0.52 -43.54
CA HIS A 635 3.72 -0.68 -43.04
C HIS A 635 4.15 -2.14 -43.15
N SER A 636 4.50 -2.55 -44.37
CA SER A 636 4.78 -3.96 -44.67
C SER A 636 5.99 -4.50 -43.90
N ASP A 637 6.93 -3.65 -43.52
CA ASP A 637 8.19 -3.95 -42.83
C ASP A 637 8.03 -4.28 -41.35
N TYR A 638 6.85 -4.07 -40.75
CA TYR A 638 6.57 -4.32 -39.34
C TYR A 638 6.60 -5.84 -38.99
N THR A 639 7.77 -6.33 -38.58
CA THR A 639 8.07 -7.78 -38.42
C THR A 639 7.18 -8.48 -37.40
N ASP A 640 6.78 -7.81 -36.31
CA ASP A 640 5.93 -8.37 -35.27
C ASP A 640 4.56 -8.82 -35.80
N ALA A 641 3.91 -8.00 -36.65
CA ALA A 641 2.63 -8.37 -37.26
C ALA A 641 2.77 -9.58 -38.21
N ARG A 642 3.84 -9.62 -39.03
CA ARG A 642 4.16 -10.82 -39.84
C ARG A 642 4.38 -12.05 -38.95
N THR A 643 5.03 -11.88 -37.79
CA THR A 643 5.30 -12.94 -36.81
C THR A 643 4.02 -13.47 -36.17
N ARG A 644 3.06 -12.61 -35.84
CA ARG A 644 1.73 -13.05 -35.37
C ARG A 644 0.93 -13.75 -36.46
N LEU A 645 0.91 -13.25 -37.70
CA LEU A 645 0.25 -13.91 -38.83
C LEU A 645 0.83 -15.31 -39.10
N ALA A 646 2.16 -15.44 -39.14
CA ALA A 646 2.82 -16.73 -39.31
C ALA A 646 2.51 -17.71 -38.14
N TYR A 647 2.39 -17.20 -36.91
CA TYR A 647 1.95 -17.99 -35.75
C TYR A 647 0.47 -18.40 -35.82
N ILE A 648 -0.43 -17.54 -36.30
CA ILE A 648 -1.85 -17.89 -36.53
C ILE A 648 -1.96 -18.96 -37.61
N ALA A 649 -1.27 -18.79 -38.74
CA ALA A 649 -1.21 -19.77 -39.82
C ALA A 649 -0.74 -21.15 -39.30
N LEU A 650 0.34 -21.21 -38.51
CA LEU A 650 0.83 -22.42 -37.85
C LEU A 650 -0.19 -23.12 -36.91
N ARG A 651 -1.18 -22.39 -36.38
CA ARG A 651 -2.22 -22.96 -35.52
C ARG A 651 -3.45 -23.43 -36.31
N GLN A 652 -3.70 -22.85 -37.49
CA GLN A 652 -4.77 -23.25 -38.40
C GLN A 652 -4.31 -24.42 -39.31
N ASP A 653 -3.23 -24.27 -40.08
CA ASP A 653 -2.58 -25.36 -40.81
C ASP A 653 -1.14 -25.62 -40.34
N ARG A 654 -0.89 -26.87 -39.97
CA ARG A 654 0.40 -27.39 -39.49
C ARG A 654 1.20 -28.13 -40.58
N GLN A 655 0.60 -28.45 -41.72
CA GLN A 655 1.23 -29.28 -42.77
C GLN A 655 1.93 -28.44 -43.84
N GLU A 656 1.28 -27.39 -44.37
CA GLU A 656 1.77 -26.65 -45.52
C GLU A 656 1.86 -25.13 -45.32
N GLU A 657 0.75 -24.45 -45.03
CA GLU A 657 0.68 -22.97 -45.09
C GLU A 657 1.48 -22.30 -43.97
N GLY A 658 1.24 -22.66 -42.70
CA GLY A 658 2.02 -22.18 -41.57
C GLY A 658 3.53 -22.45 -41.70
N PRO A 659 3.96 -23.68 -42.02
CA PRO A 659 5.36 -23.99 -42.30
C PRO A 659 5.99 -23.16 -43.43
N LYS A 660 5.26 -22.88 -44.52
CA LYS A 660 5.72 -22.01 -45.61
C LYS A 660 5.86 -20.55 -45.14
N ALA A 661 4.84 -20.00 -44.46
CA ALA A 661 4.84 -18.62 -43.98
C ALA A 661 6.01 -18.34 -43.03
N VAL A 662 6.24 -19.22 -42.04
CA VAL A 662 7.38 -19.13 -41.11
C VAL A 662 8.73 -19.26 -41.83
N SER A 663 8.81 -20.14 -42.84
CA SER A 663 10.03 -20.32 -43.63
C SER A 663 10.30 -19.19 -44.63
N ALA A 664 9.30 -18.36 -44.94
CA ALA A 664 9.48 -17.10 -45.68
C ALA A 664 9.95 -16.00 -44.71
N LEU A 665 9.20 -15.79 -43.63
CA LEU A 665 9.51 -14.80 -42.58
C LEU A 665 10.95 -14.96 -42.03
N TYR A 666 11.40 -16.18 -41.76
CA TYR A 666 12.76 -16.42 -41.26
C TYR A 666 13.86 -16.15 -42.32
N LYS A 667 13.55 -16.14 -43.62
CA LYS A 667 14.50 -15.72 -44.66
C LYS A 667 14.58 -14.21 -44.78
N GLU A 668 13.44 -13.53 -44.61
CA GLU A 668 13.33 -12.07 -44.69
C GLU A 668 13.92 -11.40 -43.44
N ALA A 669 13.43 -11.78 -42.26
CA ALA A 669 13.76 -11.18 -40.97
C ALA A 669 14.69 -12.09 -40.13
N SER A 670 15.70 -12.69 -40.76
CA SER A 670 16.57 -13.70 -40.11
C SER A 670 17.39 -13.20 -38.90
N ALA A 671 17.45 -11.88 -38.67
CA ALA A 671 18.17 -11.27 -37.54
C ALA A 671 17.30 -11.01 -36.31
N ASP A 672 15.97 -10.95 -36.48
CA ASP A 672 15.00 -10.63 -35.43
C ASP A 672 14.93 -11.76 -34.39
N LEU A 673 14.97 -11.41 -33.10
CA LEU A 673 15.00 -12.37 -31.99
C LEU A 673 13.64 -13.05 -31.77
N GLU A 674 12.52 -12.36 -31.98
CA GLU A 674 11.19 -12.96 -31.83
C GLU A 674 10.86 -13.88 -33.02
N VAL A 675 11.27 -13.49 -34.24
CA VAL A 675 11.25 -14.37 -35.42
C VAL A 675 12.12 -15.62 -35.17
N ARG A 676 13.28 -15.47 -34.54
CA ARG A 676 14.15 -16.60 -34.15
C ARG A 676 13.54 -17.49 -33.07
N ALA A 677 12.84 -16.93 -32.09
CA ALA A 677 12.14 -17.68 -31.06
C ALA A 677 10.98 -18.51 -31.69
N LEU A 678 10.17 -17.88 -32.56
CA LEU A 678 9.13 -18.56 -33.32
C LEU A 678 9.69 -19.66 -34.23
N TYR A 679 10.81 -19.40 -34.92
CA TYR A 679 11.45 -20.40 -35.78
C TYR A 679 11.99 -21.60 -34.97
N GLY A 680 12.58 -21.36 -33.81
CA GLY A 680 13.00 -22.43 -32.88
C GLY A 680 11.82 -23.27 -32.37
N TRP A 681 10.74 -22.61 -31.93
CA TRP A 681 9.48 -23.24 -31.53
C TRP A 681 8.87 -24.12 -32.64
N PHE A 682 8.90 -23.62 -33.87
CA PHE A 682 8.46 -24.34 -35.07
C PHE A 682 9.31 -25.59 -35.33
N LEU A 683 10.64 -25.45 -35.30
CA LEU A 683 11.56 -26.58 -35.50
C LEU A 683 11.30 -27.70 -34.48
N GLY A 684 11.20 -27.37 -33.18
CA GLY A 684 10.92 -28.39 -32.15
C GLY A 684 9.57 -29.08 -32.34
N ARG A 685 8.53 -28.33 -32.73
CA ARG A 685 7.19 -28.90 -32.99
C ARG A 685 7.09 -29.73 -34.28
N MET A 686 8.01 -29.59 -35.22
CA MET A 686 8.05 -30.41 -36.45
C MET A 686 9.02 -31.60 -36.33
N HIS A 687 10.22 -31.38 -35.81
CA HIS A 687 11.29 -32.39 -35.81
C HIS A 687 11.22 -33.39 -34.64
N SER A 688 10.43 -33.12 -33.60
CA SER A 688 10.17 -34.04 -32.47
C SER A 688 9.85 -35.50 -32.87
N LYS A 689 9.29 -35.74 -34.07
CA LYS A 689 8.98 -37.09 -34.61
C LYS A 689 10.13 -37.79 -35.35
N LYS A 690 11.23 -37.09 -35.69
CA LYS A 690 12.40 -37.64 -36.41
C LYS A 690 13.69 -37.18 -35.73
N LYS A 691 13.99 -37.78 -34.58
CA LYS A 691 15.22 -37.50 -33.83
C LYS A 691 16.45 -38.08 -34.51
N ALA A 692 17.56 -37.38 -34.41
CA ALA A 692 18.86 -37.87 -34.87
C ALA A 692 19.56 -38.69 -33.77
N ASN A 693 20.49 -39.56 -34.14
CA ASN A 693 21.37 -40.24 -33.17
C ASN A 693 22.40 -39.28 -32.52
N ASN A 694 22.46 -38.01 -32.95
CA ASN A 694 23.41 -37.00 -32.48
C ASN A 694 22.72 -35.63 -32.32
N VAL A 695 22.70 -35.10 -31.10
CA VAL A 695 22.09 -33.79 -30.75
C VAL A 695 22.69 -32.64 -31.56
N ALA A 696 24.00 -32.68 -31.83
CA ALA A 696 24.68 -31.62 -32.59
C ALA A 696 24.28 -31.58 -34.08
N GLU A 697 23.54 -32.58 -34.55
CA GLU A 697 23.00 -32.64 -35.90
C GLU A 697 21.54 -32.19 -36.00
N GLU A 698 20.83 -32.06 -34.89
CA GLU A 698 19.42 -31.66 -34.89
C GLU A 698 19.27 -30.16 -35.28
N PRO A 699 18.36 -29.82 -36.22
CA PRO A 699 18.20 -28.45 -36.71
C PRO A 699 17.87 -27.43 -35.61
N GLU A 700 17.07 -27.82 -34.62
CA GLU A 700 16.70 -26.97 -33.48
C GLU A 700 17.92 -26.63 -32.61
N TYR A 701 18.73 -27.62 -32.22
CA TYR A 701 19.95 -27.42 -31.44
C TYR A 701 20.96 -26.54 -32.20
N ARG A 702 21.08 -26.74 -33.52
CA ARG A 702 21.91 -25.88 -34.39
C ARG A 702 21.39 -24.45 -34.45
N HIS A 703 20.07 -24.24 -34.50
CA HIS A 703 19.45 -22.92 -34.53
C HIS A 703 19.67 -22.13 -33.22
N TYR A 704 19.36 -22.72 -32.06
CA TYR A 704 19.61 -22.06 -30.77
C TYR A 704 21.09 -21.77 -30.56
N LYS A 705 21.98 -22.72 -30.90
CA LYS A 705 23.42 -22.50 -30.88
C LYS A 705 23.85 -21.34 -31.80
N HIS A 706 23.25 -21.21 -32.99
CA HIS A 706 23.54 -20.12 -33.93
C HIS A 706 23.12 -18.76 -33.35
N THR A 707 21.92 -18.64 -32.78
CA THR A 707 21.48 -17.40 -32.07
C THR A 707 22.44 -17.03 -30.94
N LEU A 708 22.78 -17.99 -30.07
CA LEU A 708 23.67 -17.78 -28.91
C LEU A 708 25.14 -17.50 -29.27
N GLN A 709 25.55 -17.72 -30.52
CA GLN A 709 26.93 -17.49 -30.99
C GLN A 709 27.08 -16.27 -31.89
N GLN A 710 26.05 -15.88 -32.64
CA GLN A 710 26.14 -14.85 -33.69
C GLN A 710 25.21 -13.65 -33.48
N TYR A 711 24.23 -13.72 -32.56
CA TYR A 711 23.20 -12.68 -32.38
C TYR A 711 23.15 -12.18 -30.93
N ASP A 712 22.61 -12.97 -29.99
CA ASP A 712 22.68 -12.64 -28.56
C ASP A 712 23.04 -13.87 -27.72
N LYS A 713 24.18 -13.76 -27.01
CA LYS A 713 24.68 -14.73 -26.03
C LYS A 713 23.82 -14.80 -24.76
N ARG A 714 22.97 -13.79 -24.53
CA ARG A 714 22.04 -13.65 -23.38
C ARG A 714 20.60 -14.01 -23.73
N ASP A 715 20.30 -14.53 -24.92
CA ASP A 715 18.94 -14.95 -25.27
C ASP A 715 18.44 -16.07 -24.34
N ARG A 716 17.52 -15.68 -23.46
CA ARG A 716 16.86 -16.55 -22.49
C ARG A 716 16.07 -17.68 -23.18
N TYR A 717 15.49 -17.42 -24.35
CA TYR A 717 14.69 -18.40 -25.08
C TYR A 717 15.59 -19.50 -25.66
N ALA A 718 16.64 -19.15 -26.41
CA ALA A 718 17.60 -20.14 -26.90
C ALA A 718 18.37 -20.86 -25.78
N LEU A 719 18.69 -20.21 -24.65
CA LEU A 719 19.28 -20.88 -23.48
C LEU A 719 18.35 -21.98 -22.94
N ILE A 720 17.06 -21.69 -22.78
CA ILE A 720 16.05 -22.65 -22.29
C ILE A 720 15.80 -23.76 -23.33
N GLY A 721 15.76 -23.42 -24.63
CA GLY A 721 15.69 -24.38 -25.73
C GLY A 721 16.87 -25.38 -25.73
N MET A 722 18.09 -24.88 -25.56
CA MET A 722 19.30 -25.70 -25.41
C MET A 722 19.23 -26.60 -24.17
N GLY A 723 18.75 -26.08 -23.03
CA GLY A 723 18.52 -26.87 -21.82
C GLY A 723 17.53 -28.02 -22.05
N ASN A 724 16.39 -27.71 -22.68
CA ASN A 724 15.33 -28.68 -23.00
C ASN A 724 15.82 -29.79 -23.96
N MET A 725 16.65 -29.46 -24.96
CA MET A 725 17.22 -30.44 -25.88
C MET A 725 18.25 -31.36 -25.19
N ASN A 726 19.15 -30.80 -24.38
CA ASN A 726 20.10 -31.61 -23.58
C ASN A 726 19.35 -32.54 -22.62
N LEU A 727 18.31 -32.06 -21.94
CA LEU A 727 17.49 -32.83 -21.01
C LEU A 727 16.71 -33.95 -21.74
N THR A 728 16.12 -33.64 -22.90
CA THR A 728 15.40 -34.63 -23.72
C THR A 728 16.35 -35.73 -24.24
N THR A 729 17.57 -35.37 -24.66
CA THR A 729 18.58 -36.37 -25.02
C THR A 729 18.97 -37.22 -23.81
N ALA A 730 19.25 -36.58 -22.67
CA ALA A 730 19.64 -37.28 -21.44
C ALA A 730 18.56 -38.27 -20.97
N ARG A 731 17.27 -38.00 -21.24
CA ARG A 731 16.16 -38.94 -21.02
C ARG A 731 16.32 -40.24 -21.81
N GLU A 732 16.66 -40.13 -23.10
CA GLU A 732 16.68 -41.23 -24.08
C GLU A 732 18.02 -41.99 -24.12
N MET A 733 19.09 -41.44 -23.55
CA MET A 733 20.36 -42.17 -23.38
C MET A 733 20.18 -43.47 -22.56
N ARG A 734 20.81 -44.54 -23.06
CA ARG A 734 20.85 -45.88 -22.45
C ARG A 734 21.38 -45.85 -21.02
N ARG A 735 21.06 -46.89 -20.24
CA ARG A 735 21.34 -46.99 -18.80
C ARG A 735 22.16 -48.23 -18.44
N ASP A 736 22.67 -48.93 -19.45
CA ASP A 736 23.06 -50.34 -19.34
C ASP A 736 24.50 -50.52 -18.82
N THR A 737 25.32 -49.47 -18.91
CA THR A 737 26.69 -49.43 -18.35
C THR A 737 26.88 -48.19 -17.47
N ASP A 738 27.79 -48.26 -16.48
CA ASP A 738 28.14 -47.08 -15.69
C ASP A 738 28.80 -45.97 -16.54
N SER A 739 29.42 -46.31 -17.67
CA SER A 739 29.92 -45.32 -18.64
C SER A 739 28.78 -44.51 -19.26
N ASP A 740 27.68 -45.17 -19.66
CA ASP A 740 26.53 -44.50 -20.27
C ASP A 740 25.70 -43.72 -19.23
N LYS A 741 25.61 -44.24 -18.00
CA LYS A 741 25.06 -43.53 -16.84
C LYS A 741 25.86 -42.27 -16.50
N ALA A 742 27.20 -42.32 -16.57
CA ALA A 742 28.05 -41.15 -16.40
C ALA A 742 27.88 -40.12 -17.53
N LYS A 743 27.84 -40.55 -18.80
CA LYS A 743 27.53 -39.69 -19.96
C LYS A 743 26.18 -39.00 -19.80
N ARG A 744 25.15 -39.76 -19.39
CA ARG A 744 23.79 -39.28 -19.12
C ARG A 744 23.77 -38.21 -18.03
N SER A 745 24.41 -38.44 -16.90
CA SER A 745 24.53 -37.44 -15.82
C SER A 745 25.25 -36.17 -16.32
N GLY A 746 26.34 -36.34 -17.06
CA GLY A 746 27.07 -35.25 -17.74
C GLY A 746 26.31 -34.53 -18.89
N MET A 747 25.09 -34.96 -19.21
CA MET A 747 24.15 -34.23 -20.08
C MET A 747 23.10 -33.47 -19.27
N TYR A 748 22.63 -34.03 -18.15
CA TYR A 748 21.79 -33.30 -17.19
C TYR A 748 22.54 -32.12 -16.56
N THR A 749 23.84 -32.25 -16.24
CA THR A 749 24.64 -31.11 -15.75
C THR A 749 24.69 -29.98 -16.78
N LYS A 750 24.91 -30.27 -18.06
CA LYS A 750 24.91 -29.26 -19.14
C LYS A 750 23.54 -28.63 -19.36
N ALA A 751 22.45 -29.40 -19.22
CA ALA A 751 21.10 -28.84 -19.24
C ALA A 751 20.91 -27.83 -18.09
N VAL A 752 21.33 -28.19 -16.87
CA VAL A 752 21.31 -27.30 -15.70
C VAL A 752 22.20 -26.07 -15.92
N GLU A 753 23.39 -26.19 -16.52
CA GLU A 753 24.24 -25.04 -16.85
C GLU A 753 23.56 -24.02 -17.77
N PHE A 754 22.74 -24.46 -18.73
CA PHE A 754 22.00 -23.55 -19.61
C PHE A 754 20.82 -22.90 -18.89
N PHE A 755 20.05 -23.66 -18.10
CA PHE A 755 18.97 -23.12 -17.30
C PHE A 755 19.45 -22.17 -16.21
N ASP A 756 20.57 -22.47 -15.54
CA ASP A 756 21.17 -21.61 -14.51
C ASP A 756 21.65 -20.28 -15.12
N LYS A 757 22.29 -20.30 -16.29
CA LYS A 757 22.62 -19.07 -17.04
C LYS A 757 21.37 -18.26 -17.41
N ALA A 758 20.27 -18.90 -17.80
CA ALA A 758 19.01 -18.20 -18.03
C ALA A 758 18.41 -17.59 -16.75
N LEU A 759 18.53 -18.27 -15.61
CA LEU A 759 18.03 -17.82 -14.30
C LEU A 759 18.92 -16.72 -13.67
N GLN A 760 20.22 -16.73 -13.94
CA GLN A 760 21.14 -15.63 -13.59
C GLN A 760 20.81 -14.33 -14.36
N LEU A 761 20.38 -14.46 -15.61
CA LEU A 761 19.94 -13.33 -16.45
C LEU A 761 18.52 -12.84 -16.09
N ASP A 762 17.68 -13.73 -15.58
CA ASP A 762 16.29 -13.47 -15.23
C ASP A 762 15.81 -14.36 -14.07
N PRO A 763 15.95 -13.91 -12.81
CA PRO A 763 15.52 -14.67 -11.64
C PRO A 763 14.02 -14.90 -11.53
N LYS A 764 13.19 -14.22 -12.35
CA LYS A 764 11.73 -14.45 -12.43
C LYS A 764 11.39 -15.59 -13.43
N ASN A 765 12.37 -16.16 -14.15
CA ASN A 765 12.13 -17.13 -15.22
C ASN A 765 11.71 -18.53 -14.72
N ALA A 766 10.40 -18.79 -14.79
CA ALA A 766 9.79 -20.03 -14.35
C ALA A 766 10.18 -21.28 -15.17
N TYR A 767 10.38 -21.15 -16.49
CA TYR A 767 10.73 -22.29 -17.36
C TYR A 767 12.16 -22.80 -17.12
N ALA A 768 13.11 -21.89 -16.85
CA ALA A 768 14.46 -22.27 -16.42
C ALA A 768 14.42 -23.04 -15.09
N ALA A 769 13.68 -22.53 -14.10
CA ALA A 769 13.48 -23.20 -12.82
C ALA A 769 12.78 -24.58 -12.97
N GLN A 770 11.79 -24.69 -13.86
CA GLN A 770 11.14 -25.94 -14.21
C GLN A 770 12.13 -26.96 -14.79
N GLY A 771 12.99 -26.54 -15.73
CA GLY A 771 14.02 -27.40 -16.33
C GLY A 771 15.03 -27.95 -15.32
N ILE A 772 15.48 -27.10 -14.37
CA ILE A 772 16.34 -27.51 -13.25
C ILE A 772 15.61 -28.54 -12.36
N ALA A 773 14.34 -28.30 -12.03
CA ALA A 773 13.56 -29.20 -11.19
C ALA A 773 13.32 -30.57 -11.85
N ILE A 774 13.12 -30.63 -13.18
CA ILE A 774 13.08 -31.91 -13.93
C ILE A 774 14.43 -32.63 -13.84
N ALA A 775 15.55 -31.93 -14.06
CA ALA A 775 16.89 -32.53 -14.00
C ALA A 775 17.21 -33.12 -12.60
N LEU A 776 16.83 -32.41 -11.53
CA LEU A 776 16.99 -32.89 -10.14
C LEU A 776 16.19 -34.18 -9.85
N VAL A 777 15.00 -34.33 -10.42
CA VAL A 777 14.17 -35.54 -10.30
C VAL A 777 14.77 -36.72 -11.08
N GLU A 778 15.33 -36.50 -12.26
CA GLU A 778 15.73 -37.60 -13.15
C GLU A 778 17.17 -38.07 -12.99
N ASP A 779 18.10 -37.17 -12.64
CA ASP A 779 19.50 -37.50 -12.35
C ASP A 779 19.67 -37.93 -10.89
N LYS A 780 19.24 -37.09 -9.95
CA LYS A 780 19.52 -37.24 -8.50
C LYS A 780 18.38 -37.83 -7.69
N LYS A 781 17.17 -37.92 -8.26
CA LYS A 781 15.92 -38.31 -7.58
C LYS A 781 15.60 -37.46 -6.34
N ASP A 782 15.98 -36.18 -6.35
CA ASP A 782 15.57 -35.27 -5.28
C ASP A 782 14.18 -34.70 -5.54
N TYR A 783 13.18 -35.53 -5.26
CA TYR A 783 11.77 -35.15 -5.32
C TYR A 783 11.40 -34.04 -4.33
N LYS A 784 12.21 -33.73 -3.31
CA LYS A 784 11.86 -32.77 -2.25
C LYS A 784 12.21 -31.34 -2.66
N THR A 785 13.43 -31.10 -3.11
CA THR A 785 13.82 -29.76 -3.61
C THR A 785 13.10 -29.44 -4.91
N ALA A 786 12.97 -30.42 -5.81
CA ALA A 786 12.18 -30.25 -7.03
C ALA A 786 10.72 -29.85 -6.72
N LEU A 787 10.05 -30.50 -5.77
CA LEU A 787 8.67 -30.15 -5.40
C LEU A 787 8.55 -28.69 -4.93
N SER A 788 9.51 -28.18 -4.15
CA SER A 788 9.46 -26.77 -3.70
C SER A 788 9.66 -25.77 -4.84
N ILE A 789 10.42 -26.14 -5.88
CA ILE A 789 10.56 -25.35 -7.11
C ILE A 789 9.27 -25.42 -7.94
N PHE A 790 8.75 -26.62 -8.20
CA PHE A 790 7.51 -26.80 -8.96
C PHE A 790 6.29 -26.14 -8.32
N MET A 791 6.20 -26.07 -6.99
CA MET A 791 5.14 -25.32 -6.32
C MET A 791 5.24 -23.81 -6.60
N LYS A 792 6.44 -23.21 -6.57
CA LYS A 792 6.63 -21.79 -6.96
C LYS A 792 6.34 -21.55 -8.45
N VAL A 793 6.75 -22.48 -9.31
CA VAL A 793 6.53 -22.41 -10.77
C VAL A 793 5.05 -22.55 -11.13
N ARG A 794 4.29 -23.40 -10.42
CA ARG A 794 2.83 -23.54 -10.58
C ARG A 794 2.09 -22.23 -10.32
N ASP A 795 2.57 -21.46 -9.36
CA ASP A 795 1.91 -20.21 -8.93
C ASP A 795 2.20 -19.05 -9.91
N THR A 796 3.18 -19.19 -10.81
CA THR A 796 3.48 -18.22 -11.89
C THR A 796 3.07 -18.70 -13.28
N VAL A 797 3.17 -20.00 -13.58
CA VAL A 797 2.90 -20.60 -14.90
C VAL A 797 1.72 -21.58 -14.82
N LYS A 798 0.57 -21.15 -15.35
CA LYS A 798 -0.70 -21.91 -15.40
C LYS A 798 -0.73 -23.00 -16.51
N GLU A 799 0.43 -23.48 -16.99
CA GLU A 799 0.53 -24.41 -18.12
C GLU A 799 0.30 -25.89 -17.69
N PRO A 800 -0.43 -26.71 -18.48
CA PRO A 800 -0.63 -28.14 -18.19
C PRO A 800 0.65 -28.93 -17.87
N SER A 801 1.79 -28.60 -18.51
CA SER A 801 3.06 -29.30 -18.29
C SER A 801 3.56 -29.21 -16.84
N VAL A 802 3.31 -28.10 -16.14
CA VAL A 802 3.70 -27.93 -14.73
C VAL A 802 2.88 -28.87 -13.84
N PHE A 803 1.57 -28.96 -14.09
CA PHE A 803 0.66 -29.85 -13.37
C PHE A 803 0.95 -31.33 -13.62
N ILE A 804 1.31 -31.72 -14.85
CA ILE A 804 1.77 -33.08 -15.18
C ILE A 804 3.04 -33.44 -14.40
N ASN A 805 4.02 -32.54 -14.35
CA ASN A 805 5.27 -32.77 -13.61
C ASN A 805 5.05 -32.87 -12.09
N LEU A 806 4.16 -32.04 -11.51
CA LEU A 806 3.70 -32.19 -10.13
C LEU A 806 3.01 -33.53 -9.89
N GLY A 807 2.13 -33.97 -10.81
CA GLY A 807 1.48 -35.27 -10.77
C GLY A 807 2.49 -36.42 -10.72
N HIS A 808 3.54 -36.39 -11.55
CA HIS A 808 4.62 -37.37 -11.52
C HIS A 808 5.32 -37.40 -10.14
N ILE A 809 5.70 -36.25 -9.60
CA ILE A 809 6.38 -36.14 -8.30
C ILE A 809 5.50 -36.65 -7.16
N PHE A 810 4.22 -36.26 -7.10
CA PHE A 810 3.31 -36.75 -6.07
C PHE A 810 3.03 -38.26 -6.20
N THR A 811 3.09 -38.82 -7.41
CA THR A 811 2.97 -40.27 -7.63
C THR A 811 4.16 -41.03 -7.05
N GLU A 812 5.39 -40.56 -7.29
CA GLU A 812 6.62 -41.15 -6.74
C GLU A 812 6.70 -40.97 -5.21
N LEU A 813 6.26 -39.81 -4.69
CA LEU A 813 6.08 -39.54 -3.26
C LEU A 813 4.87 -40.29 -2.63
N ARG A 814 4.15 -41.11 -3.40
CA ARG A 814 2.97 -41.91 -3.00
C ARG A 814 1.77 -41.11 -2.45
N GLN A 815 1.73 -39.80 -2.71
CA GLN A 815 0.60 -38.92 -2.34
C GLN A 815 -0.47 -38.96 -3.45
N TYR A 816 -1.02 -40.14 -3.71
CA TYR A 816 -1.79 -40.40 -4.94
C TYR A 816 -3.02 -39.51 -5.13
N SER A 817 -3.73 -39.09 -4.07
CA SER A 817 -4.87 -38.16 -4.22
C SER A 817 -4.45 -36.82 -4.81
N LYS A 818 -3.37 -36.19 -4.30
CA LYS A 818 -2.84 -34.93 -4.86
C LYS A 818 -2.30 -35.11 -6.28
N ALA A 819 -1.72 -36.27 -6.58
CA ALA A 819 -1.29 -36.57 -7.94
C ALA A 819 -2.50 -36.60 -8.90
N ILE A 820 -3.60 -37.26 -8.50
CA ILE A 820 -4.87 -37.29 -9.25
C ILE A 820 -5.43 -35.87 -9.41
N GLU A 821 -5.56 -35.10 -8.33
CA GLU A 821 -6.02 -33.70 -8.34
C GLU A 821 -5.21 -32.85 -9.35
N HIS A 822 -3.89 -33.00 -9.39
CA HIS A 822 -3.04 -32.26 -10.33
C HIS A 822 -3.11 -32.75 -11.78
N TYR A 823 -3.26 -34.06 -12.05
CA TYR A 823 -3.49 -34.53 -13.43
C TYR A 823 -4.90 -34.18 -13.92
N GLU A 824 -5.93 -34.19 -13.06
CA GLU A 824 -7.29 -33.77 -13.43
C GLU A 824 -7.32 -32.25 -13.69
N LEU A 825 -6.61 -31.43 -12.90
CA LEU A 825 -6.35 -30.03 -13.22
C LEU A 825 -5.62 -29.86 -14.56
N ALA A 826 -4.59 -30.67 -14.87
CA ALA A 826 -3.93 -30.64 -16.17
C ALA A 826 -4.90 -30.95 -17.32
N LEU A 827 -5.75 -31.97 -17.17
CA LEU A 827 -6.75 -32.38 -18.16
C LEU A 827 -7.85 -31.32 -18.39
N THR A 828 -8.17 -30.49 -17.39
CA THR A 828 -9.07 -29.32 -17.56
C THR A 828 -8.39 -28.09 -18.18
N LYS A 829 -7.06 -28.08 -18.31
CA LYS A 829 -6.29 -26.95 -18.86
C LYS A 829 -5.69 -27.22 -20.24
N ASP A 830 -5.43 -28.47 -20.59
CA ASP A 830 -5.16 -28.87 -21.97
C ASP A 830 -6.47 -29.05 -22.76
N ARG A 831 -6.37 -29.27 -24.07
CA ARG A 831 -7.47 -29.87 -24.84
C ARG A 831 -7.78 -31.22 -24.20
N ALA A 832 -9.03 -31.44 -23.79
CA ALA A 832 -9.44 -32.40 -22.76
C ALA A 832 -9.26 -33.92 -23.06
N HIS A 833 -8.42 -34.28 -24.04
CA HIS A 833 -8.28 -35.63 -24.61
C HIS A 833 -6.80 -36.06 -24.79
N ASP A 834 -5.84 -35.57 -23.99
CA ASP A 834 -4.48 -36.15 -24.03
C ASP A 834 -4.44 -37.56 -23.41
N SER A 835 -4.28 -38.56 -24.27
CA SER A 835 -4.09 -39.97 -23.90
C SER A 835 -2.87 -40.23 -22.99
N HIS A 836 -1.85 -39.34 -23.00
CA HIS A 836 -0.72 -39.43 -22.07
C HIS A 836 -1.14 -39.07 -20.63
N ILE A 837 -1.82 -37.94 -20.42
CA ILE A 837 -2.35 -37.56 -19.09
C ILE A 837 -3.30 -38.64 -18.56
N LEU A 838 -4.23 -39.12 -19.40
CA LEU A 838 -5.19 -40.18 -19.04
C LEU A 838 -4.48 -41.49 -18.64
N THR A 839 -3.38 -41.83 -19.31
CA THR A 839 -2.55 -43.00 -18.95
C THR A 839 -1.82 -42.80 -17.62
N CYS A 840 -1.30 -41.60 -17.34
CA CYS A 840 -0.70 -41.29 -16.05
C CYS A 840 -1.73 -41.27 -14.92
N LEU A 841 -2.96 -40.80 -15.17
CA LEU A 841 -4.11 -40.94 -14.27
C LEU A 841 -4.43 -42.41 -14.00
N GLY A 842 -4.65 -43.23 -15.03
CA GLY A 842 -4.94 -44.66 -14.88
C GLY A 842 -3.88 -45.40 -14.08
N ARG A 843 -2.59 -45.13 -14.32
CA ARG A 843 -1.47 -45.67 -13.54
C ARG A 843 -1.45 -45.21 -12.08
N THR A 844 -1.84 -43.96 -11.82
CA THR A 844 -1.86 -43.36 -10.47
C THR A 844 -3.06 -43.88 -9.66
N TRP A 845 -4.23 -43.99 -10.28
CA TRP A 845 -5.41 -44.66 -9.71
C TRP A 845 -5.14 -46.15 -9.44
N LEU A 846 -4.42 -46.85 -10.33
CA LEU A 846 -3.98 -48.23 -10.11
C LEU A 846 -3.02 -48.34 -8.91
N ALA A 847 -2.07 -47.40 -8.77
CA ALA A 847 -1.16 -47.37 -7.62
C ALA A 847 -1.89 -47.09 -6.30
N LYS A 848 -2.86 -46.16 -6.31
CA LYS A 848 -3.77 -45.89 -5.18
C LYS A 848 -4.60 -47.12 -4.82
N GLY A 849 -5.22 -47.77 -5.79
CA GLY A 849 -6.00 -49.00 -5.61
C GLY A 849 -5.19 -50.11 -4.97
N LYS A 850 -3.93 -50.30 -5.38
CA LYS A 850 -2.99 -51.26 -4.76
C LYS A 850 -2.60 -50.90 -3.33
N ALA A 851 -2.40 -49.62 -3.03
CA ALA A 851 -2.04 -49.15 -1.69
C ALA A 851 -3.21 -49.24 -0.69
N GLU A 852 -4.42 -48.88 -1.13
CA GLU A 852 -5.64 -48.84 -0.31
C GLU A 852 -6.42 -50.17 -0.32
N LYS A 853 -6.11 -51.09 -1.25
CA LYS A 853 -6.87 -52.31 -1.59
C LYS A 853 -8.33 -52.03 -1.96
N SER A 854 -8.59 -50.89 -2.60
CA SER A 854 -9.95 -50.41 -2.90
C SER A 854 -10.41 -50.77 -4.32
N LEU A 855 -11.45 -51.59 -4.44
CA LEU A 855 -12.02 -51.97 -5.75
C LEU A 855 -12.51 -50.77 -6.59
N SER A 856 -13.02 -49.71 -5.96
CA SER A 856 -13.46 -48.52 -6.70
C SER A 856 -12.30 -47.84 -7.45
N ALA A 857 -11.12 -47.78 -6.83
CA ALA A 857 -9.92 -47.21 -7.45
C ALA A 857 -9.35 -48.09 -8.60
N PHE A 858 -9.57 -49.41 -8.57
CA PHE A 858 -9.27 -50.27 -9.73
C PHE A 858 -10.28 -50.07 -10.87
N LYS A 859 -11.57 -49.84 -10.56
CA LYS A 859 -12.59 -49.53 -11.57
C LYS A 859 -12.34 -48.18 -12.25
N THR A 860 -12.00 -47.13 -11.50
CA THR A 860 -11.63 -45.82 -12.10
C THR A 860 -10.30 -45.88 -12.86
N ALA A 861 -9.32 -46.68 -12.40
CA ALA A 861 -8.10 -46.93 -13.16
C ALA A 861 -8.38 -47.60 -14.52
N LEU A 862 -9.37 -48.50 -14.58
CA LEU A 862 -9.78 -49.17 -15.82
C LEU A 862 -10.50 -48.19 -16.76
N ASP A 863 -11.47 -47.43 -16.25
CA ASP A 863 -12.20 -46.38 -16.97
C ASP A 863 -11.25 -45.35 -17.63
N TYR A 864 -10.30 -44.78 -16.87
CA TYR A 864 -9.30 -43.87 -17.42
C TYR A 864 -8.34 -44.54 -18.44
N SER A 865 -8.08 -45.85 -18.30
CA SER A 865 -7.26 -46.60 -19.27
C SER A 865 -8.01 -46.93 -20.56
N LEU A 866 -9.31 -47.18 -20.48
CA LEU A 866 -10.19 -47.38 -21.65
C LEU A 866 -10.34 -46.08 -22.43
N LYS A 867 -10.58 -44.94 -21.77
CA LYS A 867 -10.63 -43.61 -22.40
C LYS A 867 -9.35 -43.26 -23.15
N ALA A 868 -8.17 -43.58 -22.59
CA ALA A 868 -6.90 -43.42 -23.30
C ALA A 868 -6.77 -44.31 -24.56
N LEU A 869 -7.37 -45.51 -24.53
CA LEU A 869 -7.40 -46.43 -25.66
C LEU A 869 -8.42 -46.00 -26.74
N GLU A 870 -9.59 -45.49 -26.36
CA GLU A 870 -10.61 -44.95 -27.27
C GLU A 870 -10.07 -43.80 -28.13
N ILE A 871 -9.31 -42.89 -27.51
CA ILE A 871 -8.68 -41.73 -28.18
C ILE A 871 -7.54 -42.16 -29.14
N THR A 872 -6.85 -43.27 -28.83
CA THR A 872 -5.65 -43.70 -29.55
C THR A 872 -5.57 -45.23 -29.67
N PRO A 873 -6.48 -45.86 -30.46
CA PRO A 873 -6.65 -47.31 -30.49
C PRO A 873 -5.46 -48.07 -31.10
N ASP A 874 -4.62 -47.42 -31.90
CA ASP A 874 -3.46 -48.05 -32.55
C ASP A 874 -2.33 -48.36 -31.56
N GLN A 875 -2.26 -47.67 -30.42
CA GLN A 875 -1.13 -47.73 -29.51
C GLN A 875 -1.15 -48.99 -28.63
N VAL A 876 -0.28 -49.94 -28.97
CA VAL A 876 -0.14 -51.26 -28.33
C VAL A 876 0.09 -51.18 -26.82
N HIS A 877 0.74 -50.11 -26.35
CA HIS A 877 1.00 -49.92 -24.92
C HIS A 877 -0.25 -49.51 -24.11
N TYR A 878 -1.25 -48.86 -24.72
CA TYR A 878 -2.55 -48.61 -24.06
C TYR A 878 -3.37 -49.91 -23.96
N LYS A 879 -3.37 -50.74 -25.01
CA LYS A 879 -3.95 -52.09 -24.97
C LYS A 879 -3.33 -52.94 -23.84
N PHE A 880 -2.00 -52.88 -23.70
CA PHE A 880 -1.29 -53.54 -22.59
C PHE A 880 -1.70 -52.99 -21.21
N ASN A 881 -1.87 -51.67 -21.08
CA ASN A 881 -2.27 -51.05 -19.82
C ASN A 881 -3.69 -51.50 -19.38
N VAL A 882 -4.66 -51.53 -20.30
CA VAL A 882 -6.02 -52.03 -20.03
C VAL A 882 -5.98 -53.48 -19.55
N ALA A 883 -5.32 -54.37 -20.31
CA ALA A 883 -5.16 -55.78 -19.95
C ALA A 883 -4.46 -55.95 -18.59
N PHE A 884 -3.43 -55.14 -18.30
CA PHE A 884 -2.74 -55.18 -17.01
C PHE A 884 -3.63 -54.70 -15.86
N VAL A 885 -4.46 -53.65 -16.04
CA VAL A 885 -5.42 -53.21 -15.02
C VAL A 885 -6.47 -54.31 -14.77
N GLN A 886 -6.99 -54.95 -15.82
CA GLN A 886 -7.92 -56.08 -15.72
C GLN A 886 -7.33 -57.26 -14.93
N LEU A 887 -6.09 -57.68 -15.22
CA LEU A 887 -5.39 -58.72 -14.43
C LEU A 887 -5.25 -58.34 -12.95
N GLN A 888 -4.99 -57.06 -12.64
CA GLN A 888 -4.83 -56.60 -11.27
C GLN A 888 -6.18 -56.45 -10.54
N LEU A 889 -7.25 -56.07 -11.25
CA LEU A 889 -8.62 -56.08 -10.72
C LEU A 889 -9.06 -57.51 -10.40
N ALA A 890 -8.87 -58.46 -11.32
CA ALA A 890 -9.12 -59.89 -11.09
C ALA A 890 -8.37 -60.41 -9.86
N THR A 891 -7.07 -60.12 -9.76
CA THR A 891 -6.22 -60.45 -8.60
C THR A 891 -6.80 -59.89 -7.29
N GLN A 892 -7.25 -58.63 -7.31
CA GLN A 892 -7.81 -57.99 -6.11
C GLN A 892 -9.17 -58.60 -5.72
N VAL A 893 -10.05 -58.91 -6.67
CA VAL A 893 -11.42 -59.42 -6.45
C VAL A 893 -11.42 -60.79 -5.76
N TYR A 894 -10.64 -61.77 -6.23
CA TYR A 894 -10.59 -63.08 -5.54
C TYR A 894 -9.83 -63.02 -4.20
N SER A 895 -8.96 -62.03 -3.99
CA SER A 895 -8.22 -61.84 -2.73
C SER A 895 -9.06 -61.21 -1.59
N LEU A 896 -10.22 -60.64 -1.91
CA LEU A 896 -11.13 -60.03 -0.94
C LEU A 896 -12.09 -61.04 -0.32
N SER A 897 -12.54 -60.75 0.90
CA SER A 897 -13.51 -61.60 1.60
C SER A 897 -14.91 -61.51 0.98
N GLU A 898 -15.71 -62.57 1.13
CA GLU A 898 -17.09 -62.66 0.61
C GLU A 898 -18.00 -61.53 1.12
N ASN A 899 -17.69 -60.99 2.30
CA ASN A 899 -18.39 -59.86 2.94
C ASN A 899 -18.14 -58.49 2.26
N GLN A 900 -17.22 -58.43 1.28
CA GLN A 900 -16.63 -57.20 0.71
C GLN A 900 -16.65 -57.15 -0.84
N ARG A 901 -17.21 -58.16 -1.50
CA ARG A 901 -17.40 -58.26 -2.95
C ARG A 901 -18.84 -58.73 -3.24
N SER A 902 -19.28 -58.63 -4.48
CA SER A 902 -20.55 -59.17 -4.97
C SER A 902 -20.36 -60.18 -6.09
N LEU A 903 -21.34 -61.06 -6.32
CA LEU A 903 -21.31 -62.04 -7.42
C LEU A 903 -21.13 -61.37 -8.79
N GLU A 904 -21.81 -60.24 -9.03
CA GLU A 904 -21.63 -59.43 -10.25
C GLU A 904 -20.19 -58.96 -10.46
N GLU A 905 -19.50 -58.53 -9.39
CA GLU A 905 -18.13 -58.06 -9.49
C GLU A 905 -17.15 -59.20 -9.79
N VAL A 906 -17.43 -60.40 -9.28
CA VAL A 906 -16.65 -61.61 -9.63
C VAL A 906 -16.90 -62.02 -11.08
N GLN A 907 -18.13 -61.89 -11.58
CA GLN A 907 -18.47 -62.15 -12.99
C GLN A 907 -17.84 -61.13 -13.94
N LYS A 908 -17.94 -59.83 -13.63
CA LYS A 908 -17.33 -58.74 -14.41
C LYS A 908 -15.79 -58.80 -14.37
N ALA A 909 -15.20 -59.28 -13.27
CA ALA A 909 -13.77 -59.56 -13.20
C ALA A 909 -13.35 -60.83 -13.98
N ALA A 910 -14.26 -61.78 -14.21
CA ALA A 910 -14.01 -62.96 -15.03
C ALA A 910 -14.10 -62.65 -16.53
N SER A 911 -15.09 -61.88 -17.00
CA SER A 911 -15.13 -61.45 -18.41
C SER A 911 -13.92 -60.59 -18.77
N GLY A 912 -13.58 -59.60 -17.93
CA GLY A 912 -12.38 -58.78 -18.10
C GLY A 912 -11.06 -59.57 -18.00
N LEU A 913 -11.05 -60.77 -17.39
CA LEU A 913 -9.88 -61.66 -17.40
C LEU A 913 -9.69 -62.33 -18.77
N GLU A 914 -10.76 -62.74 -19.44
CA GLU A 914 -10.69 -63.31 -20.79
C GLU A 914 -10.28 -62.23 -21.81
N GLU A 915 -10.88 -61.05 -21.75
CA GLU A 915 -10.49 -59.87 -22.54
C GLU A 915 -8.99 -59.55 -22.37
N ALA A 916 -8.47 -59.62 -21.14
CA ALA A 916 -7.05 -59.44 -20.86
C ALA A 916 -6.17 -60.54 -21.45
N ILE A 917 -6.65 -61.79 -21.51
CA ILE A 917 -5.92 -62.92 -22.12
C ILE A 917 -5.87 -62.74 -23.65
N GLU A 918 -7.01 -62.43 -24.28
CA GLU A 918 -7.08 -62.23 -25.74
C GLU A 918 -6.22 -61.05 -26.20
N THR A 919 -6.29 -59.93 -25.47
CA THR A 919 -5.46 -58.75 -25.78
C THR A 919 -3.97 -59.00 -25.53
N LEU A 920 -3.56 -59.73 -24.49
CA LEU A 920 -2.16 -60.10 -24.28
C LEU A 920 -1.65 -61.05 -25.38
N ASP A 921 -2.44 -62.05 -25.80
CA ASP A 921 -2.08 -62.94 -26.90
C ASP A 921 -2.04 -62.20 -28.26
N ALA A 922 -2.82 -61.15 -28.44
CA ALA A 922 -2.72 -60.25 -29.60
C ALA A 922 -1.45 -59.39 -29.56
N ILE A 923 -1.09 -58.83 -28.39
CA ILE A 923 0.13 -58.05 -28.19
C ILE A 923 1.38 -58.91 -28.40
N ALA A 924 1.38 -60.18 -27.95
CA ALA A 924 2.47 -61.13 -28.17
C ALA A 924 2.66 -61.54 -29.66
N LYS A 925 1.69 -61.24 -30.52
CA LYS A 925 1.78 -61.41 -31.99
C LYS A 925 2.21 -60.13 -32.71
N HIS A 926 2.24 -58.97 -32.04
CA HIS A 926 2.62 -57.70 -32.63
C HIS A 926 4.13 -57.64 -32.93
N PRO A 927 4.58 -57.10 -34.08
CA PRO A 927 6.00 -57.07 -34.46
C PRO A 927 6.88 -56.22 -33.53
N ASN A 928 6.30 -55.26 -32.81
CA ASN A 928 6.98 -54.48 -31.77
C ASN A 928 6.13 -54.45 -30.48
N PRO A 929 6.29 -55.42 -29.56
CA PRO A 929 5.54 -55.48 -28.32
C PRO A 929 6.16 -54.56 -27.23
N PRO A 930 5.39 -54.00 -26.29
CA PRO A 930 5.92 -53.08 -25.25
C PRO A 930 6.88 -53.72 -24.24
N TYR A 931 6.92 -55.05 -24.18
CA TYR A 931 7.77 -55.87 -23.34
C TYR A 931 8.24 -57.11 -24.14
N PRO A 932 9.31 -57.80 -23.73
CA PRO A 932 9.75 -59.03 -24.40
C PRO A 932 8.58 -60.02 -24.55
N LYS A 933 8.37 -60.53 -25.76
CA LYS A 933 7.21 -61.38 -26.12
C LYS A 933 6.93 -62.49 -25.11
N HIS A 934 7.97 -63.22 -24.73
CA HIS A 934 7.95 -64.28 -23.73
C HIS A 934 7.31 -63.85 -22.39
N ASP A 935 7.59 -62.63 -21.91
CA ASP A 935 7.08 -62.14 -20.63
C ASP A 935 5.59 -61.76 -20.70
N ILE A 936 5.09 -61.49 -21.91
CA ILE A 936 3.67 -61.26 -22.19
C ILE A 936 2.94 -62.62 -22.26
N GLU A 937 3.53 -63.59 -22.95
CA GLU A 937 3.02 -64.97 -23.02
C GLU A 937 3.00 -65.64 -21.63
N GLN A 938 4.00 -65.41 -20.78
CA GLN A 938 3.98 -65.87 -19.38
C GLN A 938 2.81 -65.27 -18.58
N ARG A 939 2.47 -63.99 -18.79
CA ARG A 939 1.33 -63.35 -18.12
C ARG A 939 -0.01 -63.92 -18.59
N ALA A 940 -0.18 -64.12 -19.90
CA ALA A 940 -1.37 -64.77 -20.46
C ALA A 940 -1.53 -66.21 -19.93
N ASN A 941 -0.43 -66.98 -19.86
CA ASN A 941 -0.44 -68.33 -19.32
C ASN A 941 -0.68 -68.40 -17.81
N MET A 942 -0.25 -67.40 -17.03
CA MET A 942 -0.60 -67.27 -15.62
C MET A 942 -2.11 -66.99 -15.47
N ALA A 943 -2.63 -66.00 -16.19
CA ALA A 943 -4.04 -65.62 -16.19
C ALA A 943 -4.96 -66.82 -16.50
N ARG A 944 -4.68 -67.50 -17.61
CA ARG A 944 -5.38 -68.68 -18.14
C ARG A 944 -5.41 -69.86 -17.15
N ASN A 945 -4.33 -70.10 -16.41
CA ASN A 945 -4.20 -71.30 -15.58
C ASN A 945 -4.50 -71.09 -14.08
N THR A 946 -4.00 -70.01 -13.46
CA THR A 946 -4.12 -69.81 -12.01
C THR A 946 -5.23 -68.83 -11.65
N MET A 947 -5.32 -67.68 -12.34
CA MET A 947 -6.32 -66.64 -12.02
C MET A 947 -7.74 -67.11 -12.40
N ARG A 948 -7.92 -67.72 -13.58
CA ARG A 948 -9.22 -68.27 -14.02
C ARG A 948 -9.80 -69.24 -12.98
N ARG A 949 -9.02 -70.24 -12.58
CA ARG A 949 -9.34 -71.23 -11.54
C ARG A 949 -9.49 -70.64 -10.13
N GLN A 950 -9.01 -69.42 -9.88
CA GLN A 950 -9.24 -68.71 -8.61
C GLN A 950 -10.55 -67.90 -8.66
N LEU A 951 -10.85 -67.24 -9.79
CA LEU A 951 -12.11 -66.56 -10.00
C LEU A 951 -13.29 -67.54 -10.02
N GLU A 952 -13.23 -68.65 -10.77
CA GLU A 952 -14.26 -69.71 -10.81
C GLU A 952 -14.66 -70.17 -9.39
N ARG A 953 -13.67 -70.52 -8.56
CA ARG A 953 -13.89 -70.91 -7.16
C ARG A 953 -14.44 -69.76 -6.31
N SER A 954 -13.97 -68.53 -6.52
CA SER A 954 -14.51 -67.37 -5.81
C SER A 954 -15.95 -67.04 -6.22
N MET A 955 -16.36 -67.32 -7.46
CA MET A 955 -17.70 -67.12 -7.98
C MET A 955 -18.68 -68.12 -7.37
N GLN A 956 -18.30 -69.39 -7.32
CA GLN A 956 -19.10 -70.44 -6.64
C GLN A 956 -19.25 -70.13 -5.14
N ALA A 957 -18.15 -69.78 -4.45
CA ALA A 957 -18.19 -69.41 -3.04
C ALA A 957 -19.05 -68.16 -2.78
N GLN A 958 -18.96 -67.14 -3.65
CA GLN A 958 -19.75 -65.92 -3.54
C GLN A 958 -21.24 -66.17 -3.78
N LYS A 959 -21.59 -66.97 -4.80
CA LYS A 959 -22.97 -67.39 -5.08
C LYS A 959 -23.56 -68.12 -3.88
N GLU A 960 -22.85 -69.10 -3.35
CA GLU A 960 -23.26 -69.82 -2.14
C GLU A 960 -23.40 -68.90 -0.92
N TYR A 961 -22.50 -67.94 -0.74
CA TYR A 961 -22.59 -66.95 0.35
C TYR A 961 -23.86 -66.09 0.19
N GLU A 962 -24.14 -65.59 -1.01
CA GLU A 962 -25.28 -64.73 -1.29
C GLU A 962 -26.60 -65.50 -1.18
N GLU A 963 -26.69 -66.74 -1.66
CA GLU A 963 -27.83 -67.64 -1.43
C GLU A 963 -28.04 -67.93 0.08
N LYS A 964 -26.96 -68.21 0.83
CA LYS A 964 -26.98 -68.41 2.29
C LYS A 964 -27.25 -67.13 3.08
N ASN A 965 -27.21 -65.95 2.45
CA ASN A 965 -27.56 -64.67 3.07
C ASN A 965 -28.99 -64.23 2.71
N ALA A 966 -29.37 -64.36 1.43
CA ALA A 966 -30.73 -64.12 0.94
C ALA A 966 -31.74 -65.02 1.65
N SER A 967 -31.45 -66.32 1.81
CA SER A 967 -32.28 -67.25 2.58
C SER A 967 -32.43 -66.84 4.06
N LYS A 968 -31.37 -66.33 4.71
CA LYS A 968 -31.46 -65.80 6.09
C LYS A 968 -32.29 -64.52 6.15
N ILE A 969 -32.14 -63.61 5.19
CA ILE A 969 -32.92 -62.37 5.09
C ILE A 969 -34.39 -62.68 4.84
N GLN A 970 -34.70 -63.63 3.95
CA GLN A 970 -36.04 -64.08 3.61
C GLN A 970 -36.70 -64.80 4.78
N ALA A 971 -36.05 -65.79 5.39
CA ALA A 971 -36.56 -66.45 6.61
C ALA A 971 -36.80 -65.45 7.75
N ALA A 972 -35.93 -64.44 7.89
CA ALA A 972 -36.15 -63.36 8.85
C ALA A 972 -37.29 -62.40 8.43
N LYS A 973 -37.56 -62.20 7.13
CA LYS A 973 -38.71 -61.44 6.62
C LYS A 973 -39.99 -62.21 6.95
N GLU A 974 -40.07 -63.48 6.56
CA GLU A 974 -41.19 -64.40 6.82
C GLU A 974 -41.49 -64.51 8.32
N ALA A 975 -40.47 -64.64 9.17
CA ALA A 975 -40.64 -64.67 10.63
C ALA A 975 -41.36 -63.42 11.17
N ARG A 976 -41.04 -62.21 10.65
CA ARG A 976 -41.77 -60.98 11.00
C ARG A 976 -43.12 -60.81 10.27
N GLU A 977 -43.38 -61.55 9.19
CA GLU A 977 -44.71 -61.67 8.56
C GLU A 977 -45.62 -62.53 9.45
N ALA A 978 -45.11 -63.67 9.94
CA ALA A 978 -45.82 -64.56 10.84
C ALA A 978 -46.05 -63.94 12.23
N GLU A 979 -45.11 -63.13 12.73
CA GLU A 979 -45.28 -62.34 13.96
C GLU A 979 -46.38 -61.27 13.80
N LEU A 980 -46.41 -60.56 12.66
CA LEU A 980 -47.47 -59.61 12.32
C LEU A 980 -48.83 -60.31 12.20
N LYS A 981 -48.94 -61.38 11.40
CA LYS A 981 -50.19 -62.14 11.24
C LYS A 981 -50.73 -62.66 12.56
N LYS A 982 -49.89 -63.25 13.42
CA LYS A 982 -50.31 -63.67 14.78
C LYS A 982 -50.80 -62.50 15.64
N ARG A 983 -50.21 -61.30 15.48
CA ARG A 983 -50.64 -60.09 16.19
C ARG A 983 -51.98 -59.56 15.66
N GLU A 984 -52.27 -59.71 14.37
CA GLU A 984 -53.56 -59.35 13.77
C GLU A 984 -54.64 -60.39 14.06
N GLU A 985 -54.31 -61.68 14.08
CA GLU A 985 -55.19 -62.77 14.53
C GLU A 985 -55.58 -62.57 16.00
N MET A 986 -54.63 -62.24 16.88
CA MET A 986 -54.93 -61.87 18.27
C MET A 986 -55.78 -60.60 18.37
N ARG A 987 -55.64 -59.64 17.45
CA ARG A 987 -56.49 -58.44 17.42
C ARG A 987 -57.92 -58.77 17.00
N ARG A 988 -58.11 -59.54 15.91
CA ARG A 988 -59.44 -60.01 15.47
C ARG A 988 -60.12 -60.88 16.54
N ALA A 989 -59.39 -61.78 17.19
CA ALA A 989 -59.92 -62.58 18.28
C ALA A 989 -60.34 -61.73 19.49
N ALA A 990 -59.66 -60.61 19.77
CA ALA A 990 -60.07 -59.66 20.79
C ALA A 990 -61.31 -58.85 20.35
N GLU A 991 -61.37 -58.39 19.10
CA GLU A 991 -62.53 -57.72 18.49
C GLU A 991 -63.79 -58.64 18.45
N GLU A 992 -63.59 -59.96 18.33
CA GLU A 992 -64.65 -60.97 18.40
C GLU A 992 -65.05 -61.29 19.84
N ALA A 993 -64.10 -61.43 20.76
CA ALA A 993 -64.40 -61.59 22.18
C ALA A 993 -65.12 -60.35 22.77
N GLU A 994 -64.83 -59.14 22.26
CA GLU A 994 -65.56 -57.93 22.65
C GLU A 994 -66.97 -57.89 22.04
N ARG A 995 -67.14 -58.32 20.77
CA ARG A 995 -68.47 -58.51 20.16
C ARG A 995 -69.30 -59.55 20.91
N GLU A 996 -68.71 -60.69 21.31
CA GLU A 996 -69.38 -61.67 22.19
C GLU A 996 -69.78 -61.07 23.53
N ARG A 997 -68.91 -60.28 24.18
CA ARG A 997 -69.23 -59.63 25.46
C ARG A 997 -70.37 -58.62 25.29
N LYS A 998 -70.35 -57.81 24.23
CA LYS A 998 -71.43 -56.88 23.89
C LYS A 998 -72.74 -57.62 23.58
N ALA A 999 -72.69 -58.75 22.88
CA ALA A 999 -73.85 -59.61 22.64
C ALA A 999 -74.40 -60.22 23.94
N LYS A 1000 -73.55 -60.76 24.82
CA LYS A 1000 -73.95 -61.32 26.12
C LYS A 1000 -74.55 -60.25 27.05
N ILE A 1001 -74.02 -59.02 27.03
CA ILE A 1001 -74.61 -57.88 27.76
C ILE A 1001 -75.94 -57.44 27.13
N ALA A 1002 -76.12 -57.54 25.81
CA ALA A 1002 -77.40 -57.30 25.15
C ALA A 1002 -78.42 -58.40 25.48
N GLU A 1003 -78.00 -59.66 25.56
CA GLU A 1003 -78.81 -60.82 25.96
C GLU A 1003 -79.22 -60.72 27.46
N GLU A 1004 -78.33 -60.24 28.34
CA GLU A 1004 -78.68 -59.92 29.72
C GLU A 1004 -79.66 -58.74 29.81
N ARG A 1005 -79.53 -57.71 28.96
CA ARG A 1005 -80.54 -56.63 28.84
C ARG A 1005 -81.88 -57.13 28.33
N GLN A 1006 -81.89 -58.07 27.37
CA GLN A 1006 -83.12 -58.73 26.93
C GLN A 1006 -83.73 -59.53 28.07
N LYS A 1007 -82.96 -60.30 28.83
CA LYS A 1007 -83.46 -61.06 30.00
C LYS A 1007 -83.95 -60.18 31.15
N ILE A 1008 -83.45 -58.94 31.28
CA ILE A 1008 -84.03 -57.95 32.20
C ILE A 1008 -85.37 -57.45 31.65
N ALA A 1009 -85.46 -57.10 30.36
CA ALA A 1009 -86.72 -56.70 29.73
C ALA A 1009 -87.77 -57.83 29.71
N GLU A 1010 -87.35 -59.09 29.56
CA GLU A 1010 -88.20 -60.27 29.70
C GLU A 1010 -88.58 -60.53 31.17
N ARG A 1011 -87.73 -60.17 32.15
CA ARG A 1011 -88.10 -60.22 33.58
C ARG A 1011 -89.10 -59.13 33.97
N ASP A 1012 -89.03 -57.97 33.32
CA ASP A 1012 -90.08 -56.93 33.40
C ASP A 1012 -91.36 -57.38 32.67
N ARG A 1013 -91.24 -58.24 31.65
CA ARG A 1013 -92.36 -58.92 30.99
C ARG A 1013 -92.94 -60.04 31.86
N GLU A 1014 -92.14 -60.84 32.57
CA GLU A 1014 -92.59 -61.79 33.60
C GLU A 1014 -93.32 -61.03 34.74
N LEU A 1015 -92.84 -59.85 35.13
CA LEU A 1015 -93.54 -58.93 36.03
C LEU A 1015 -94.84 -58.36 35.45
N ALA A 1016 -95.13 -58.55 34.16
CA ALA A 1016 -96.40 -58.25 33.50
C ALA A 1016 -97.23 -59.51 33.20
N GLU A 1017 -96.59 -60.68 33.05
CA GLU A 1017 -97.22 -61.99 32.92
C GLU A 1017 -97.62 -62.58 34.27
N ALA A 1018 -97.11 -62.08 35.40
CA ALA A 1018 -97.59 -62.34 36.76
C ALA A 1018 -98.69 -61.35 37.21
N ARG A 1019 -99.59 -60.95 36.28
CA ARG A 1019 -100.75 -60.07 36.54
C ARG A 1019 -102.17 -60.54 36.18
N ALA A 1020 -102.50 -61.52 35.33
CA ALA A 1020 -101.76 -62.54 34.56
C ALA A 1020 -101.08 -63.64 35.39
N ALA A 1021 -100.97 -64.87 34.85
CA ALA A 1021 -100.48 -66.12 35.48
C ALA A 1021 -101.13 -66.52 36.82
N ASP A 1022 -101.17 -65.64 37.82
CA ASP A 1022 -102.21 -65.55 38.84
C ASP A 1022 -103.62 -65.67 38.20
N ASP A 1023 -103.78 -65.15 36.96
CA ASP A 1023 -104.92 -65.44 36.09
C ASP A 1023 -105.14 -66.97 35.88
N ILE A 1024 -104.17 -67.69 35.28
CA ILE A 1024 -104.39 -68.93 34.50
C ILE A 1024 -103.40 -70.08 34.88
N ALA A 1025 -102.82 -70.08 36.08
CA ALA A 1025 -102.02 -71.19 36.61
C ALA A 1025 -102.54 -71.77 37.95
N ARG A 1026 -103.74 -72.35 38.11
CA ARG A 1026 -104.78 -72.91 37.21
C ARG A 1026 -104.36 -74.10 36.33
N GLU A 1027 -103.54 -73.85 35.31
CA GLU A 1027 -103.11 -74.75 34.21
C GLU A 1027 -102.80 -76.23 34.54
N ALA A 1028 -103.80 -77.10 34.67
CA ALA A 1028 -103.64 -78.47 35.17
C ALA A 1028 -103.08 -79.47 34.14
N ALA A 1029 -102.48 -80.55 34.67
CA ALA A 1029 -102.22 -81.84 33.99
C ALA A 1029 -101.13 -81.80 32.87
N GLU A 1030 -100.67 -82.86 32.19
CA GLU A 1030 -100.42 -84.30 32.47
C GLU A 1030 -99.57 -84.86 31.28
N MET A 1031 -99.45 -86.19 31.14
CA MET A 1031 -99.01 -86.95 29.94
C MET A 1031 -97.51 -87.07 29.60
N THR A 1032 -97.10 -88.32 29.31
CA THR A 1032 -96.15 -88.69 28.26
C THR A 1032 -96.55 -90.07 27.72
N THR A 1033 -96.61 -90.24 26.40
CA THR A 1033 -96.91 -91.52 25.73
C THR A 1033 -96.01 -91.67 24.53
N ASP A 1034 -95.42 -92.84 24.31
CA ASP A 1034 -95.14 -93.31 22.95
C ASP A 1034 -94.85 -94.83 22.90
N SER A 1035 -95.49 -95.54 21.97
CA SER A 1035 -95.23 -96.96 21.59
C SER A 1035 -95.85 -97.29 20.22
N GLU A 1036 -96.83 -96.49 19.84
CA GLU A 1036 -96.98 -95.93 18.50
C GLU A 1036 -96.14 -94.61 18.43
N THR A 1037 -94.90 -94.43 19.00
CA THR A 1037 -93.63 -95.24 18.89
C THR A 1037 -92.60 -95.44 20.08
N GLY A 1038 -92.00 -94.44 20.80
CA GLY A 1038 -91.18 -94.61 22.05
C GLY A 1038 -90.09 -93.54 22.45
N GLU A 1039 -90.03 -92.99 23.70
CA GLU A 1039 -89.02 -91.97 24.15
C GLU A 1039 -88.53 -91.93 25.67
N ARG A 1040 -87.67 -90.95 26.13
CA ARG A 1040 -86.89 -90.93 27.45
C ARG A 1040 -86.21 -89.57 27.94
N VAL A 1041 -85.53 -89.48 29.14
CA VAL A 1041 -85.10 -88.20 29.88
C VAL A 1041 -83.65 -88.13 30.56
N LYS A 1042 -82.96 -86.94 30.72
CA LYS A 1042 -81.55 -86.67 31.31
C LYS A 1042 -81.24 -85.23 31.95
N ARG A 1043 -80.14 -84.97 32.76
CA ARG A 1043 -79.72 -83.66 33.46
C ARG A 1043 -78.14 -83.34 33.64
N LYS A 1044 -77.62 -82.37 34.50
CA LYS A 1044 -76.29 -81.58 34.40
C LYS A 1044 -75.41 -81.27 35.70
N LYS A 1045 -74.07 -80.85 35.67
CA LYS A 1045 -73.18 -80.29 36.80
C LYS A 1045 -71.77 -79.58 36.43
N LEU A 1046 -70.90 -79.04 37.36
CA LEU A 1046 -69.69 -78.11 37.12
C LEU A 1046 -68.27 -78.27 37.95
N PRO A 1047 -67.47 -77.28 38.55
CA PRO A 1047 -65.99 -76.98 38.26
C PRO A 1047 -64.88 -76.62 39.40
N LYS A 1048 -63.57 -76.28 39.05
CA LYS A 1048 -62.34 -75.64 39.78
C LYS A 1048 -61.04 -76.57 39.98
N GLY A 1049 -59.73 -76.26 40.26
CA GLY A 1049 -58.66 -75.16 40.45
C GLY A 1049 -57.31 -75.75 41.11
N ARG A 1050 -56.04 -75.25 41.38
CA ARG A 1050 -55.04 -74.10 41.13
C ARG A 1050 -53.59 -74.39 41.79
N ALA A 1051 -52.35 -74.12 41.24
CA ALA A 1051 -50.99 -74.37 41.92
C ALA A 1051 -49.61 -73.78 41.30
N GLY A 1052 -48.41 -73.82 41.98
CA GLY A 1052 -46.98 -73.88 41.41
C GLY A 1052 -45.70 -73.08 41.98
N GLY A 1053 -44.41 -73.59 41.92
CA GLY A 1053 -43.09 -72.83 41.74
C GLY A 1053 -41.76 -72.96 42.64
N GLY A 1054 -40.49 -73.01 42.05
CA GLY A 1054 -39.18 -72.39 42.56
C GLY A 1054 -37.82 -73.16 42.92
N LYS A 1055 -36.59 -72.52 42.78
CA LYS A 1055 -35.21 -72.67 43.51
C LYS A 1055 -33.82 -72.86 42.72
N ARG A 1056 -32.62 -73.13 43.37
CA ARG A 1056 -31.17 -72.77 42.94
C ARG A 1056 -29.94 -73.71 43.39
N LYS A 1057 -28.70 -73.64 42.80
CA LYS A 1057 -27.38 -74.32 43.24
C LYS A 1057 -25.99 -73.60 42.89
N LYS A 1058 -24.75 -74.22 43.02
CA LYS A 1058 -23.32 -73.66 42.89
C LYS A 1058 -22.18 -74.71 42.62
N LYS A 1059 -20.98 -74.28 42.13
CA LYS A 1059 -19.59 -74.80 42.42
C LYS A 1059 -18.48 -73.74 42.13
N ASP A 1060 -17.24 -74.15 41.80
CA ASP A 1060 -15.88 -73.51 41.84
C ASP A 1060 -14.95 -74.27 40.82
N ASP A 1061 -13.68 -74.01 40.45
CA ASP A 1061 -12.44 -73.43 41.10
C ASP A 1061 -11.72 -72.42 40.13
N GLY A 1062 -10.39 -72.20 39.94
CA GLY A 1062 -9.08 -72.71 40.46
C GLY A 1062 -7.83 -72.19 39.66
N VAL A 1063 -6.60 -72.70 39.95
CA VAL A 1063 -5.31 -72.60 39.17
C VAL A 1063 -4.47 -71.27 39.24
N THR A 1064 -3.22 -71.26 38.71
CA THR A 1064 -2.01 -70.52 39.21
C THR A 1064 -0.96 -70.04 38.13
N ASP A 1065 0.25 -69.57 38.57
CA ASP A 1065 1.60 -69.53 37.89
C ASP A 1065 2.06 -68.36 36.93
N ASP A 1066 3.41 -68.14 36.79
CA ASP A 1066 4.15 -67.07 36.02
C ASP A 1066 5.73 -67.30 35.96
N GLU A 1067 6.50 -67.03 34.85
CA GLU A 1067 8.00 -67.26 34.69
C GLU A 1067 8.80 -66.26 33.74
N ASP A 1068 10.18 -66.22 33.70
CA ASP A 1068 11.10 -65.38 32.83
C ASP A 1068 12.68 -65.70 32.85
N SER A 1069 13.50 -65.51 31.76
CA SER A 1069 14.99 -65.17 31.74
C SER A 1069 15.68 -64.87 30.35
N GLY A 1070 16.20 -63.63 30.13
CA GLY A 1070 17.44 -63.34 29.35
C GLY A 1070 17.44 -62.51 28.02
N GLY A 1071 18.03 -61.28 27.98
CA GLY A 1071 18.79 -60.75 26.79
C GLY A 1071 18.34 -59.51 25.94
N GLU A 1072 18.61 -58.28 26.41
CA GLU A 1072 19.07 -57.04 25.69
C GLU A 1072 18.31 -56.17 24.62
N GLU A 1073 18.54 -54.84 24.77
CA GLU A 1073 18.70 -53.72 23.80
C GLU A 1073 17.54 -53.08 22.94
N HIS A 1074 17.10 -51.87 23.35
CA HIS A 1074 16.76 -50.63 22.57
C HIS A 1074 15.50 -50.36 21.65
N THR A 1075 14.84 -49.20 21.95
CA THR A 1075 13.94 -48.27 21.17
C THR A 1075 12.47 -48.62 20.80
N GLY A 1076 11.52 -47.64 20.83
CA GLY A 1076 10.08 -47.87 20.52
C GLY A 1076 9.06 -46.70 20.44
N GLY A 1077 8.27 -46.41 21.51
CA GLY A 1077 7.38 -45.22 21.68
C GLY A 1077 5.88 -45.23 21.25
N GLY A 1078 4.94 -44.88 22.18
CA GLY A 1078 3.83 -43.91 21.95
C GLY A 1078 2.31 -44.30 21.86
N GLY A 1079 1.43 -43.80 22.77
CA GLY A 1079 0.14 -43.16 22.37
C GLY A 1079 -1.29 -43.53 22.91
N ARG A 1080 -1.72 -42.98 24.08
CA ARG A 1080 -3.14 -42.64 24.52
C ARG A 1080 -4.20 -43.81 24.50
N SER A 1081 -5.56 -43.73 24.62
CA SER A 1081 -6.61 -42.67 24.82
C SER A 1081 -7.92 -43.21 25.52
N ARG A 1082 -9.03 -42.44 25.68
CA ARG A 1082 -10.32 -42.82 26.37
C ARG A 1082 -11.61 -42.05 25.92
N ARG A 1083 -12.80 -42.67 26.15
CA ARG A 1083 -14.22 -42.23 26.52
C ARG A 1083 -14.65 -40.72 26.45
N ARG A 1084 -15.95 -40.30 26.45
CA ARG A 1084 -17.07 -40.68 27.37
C ARG A 1084 -18.46 -40.08 26.99
N GLY A 1085 -19.55 -40.68 27.51
CA GLY A 1085 -20.89 -40.09 27.73
C GLY A 1085 -21.64 -40.89 28.83
N GLY A 1086 -22.70 -40.39 29.49
CA GLY A 1086 -23.35 -41.13 30.60
C GLY A 1086 -24.52 -40.45 31.35
N LYS A 1087 -25.03 -41.12 32.41
CA LYS A 1087 -26.15 -40.69 33.29
C LYS A 1087 -25.64 -40.25 34.68
N LYS A 1088 -26.49 -39.57 35.48
CA LYS A 1088 -26.13 -38.71 36.64
C LYS A 1088 -25.71 -39.43 37.95
N ASN A 1089 -24.95 -38.66 38.78
CA ASN A 1089 -24.77 -38.75 40.26
C ASN A 1089 -24.05 -40.00 40.87
N ALA A 1090 -23.42 -39.95 42.05
CA ALA A 1090 -22.80 -38.86 42.86
C ALA A 1090 -21.92 -39.47 44.00
N GLY A 1091 -21.05 -38.67 44.64
CA GLY A 1091 -20.19 -39.03 45.80
C GLY A 1091 -18.81 -39.61 45.38
N SER A 1092 -17.66 -38.95 45.65
CA SER A 1092 -16.93 -38.77 46.93
C SER A 1092 -16.45 -40.10 47.51
N GLY A 1093 -15.16 -40.46 47.51
CA GLY A 1093 -14.05 -39.83 48.25
C GLY A 1093 -13.63 -40.82 49.36
N SER A 1094 -12.39 -40.97 49.82
CA SER A 1094 -11.11 -40.27 49.58
C SER A 1094 -9.95 -41.29 49.49
N GLU A 1095 -8.73 -40.92 49.93
CA GLU A 1095 -7.55 -41.78 50.16
C GLU A 1095 -6.81 -42.34 48.93
N GLU A 1096 -5.63 -41.75 48.73
CA GLU A 1096 -4.29 -42.36 48.64
C GLU A 1096 -4.04 -43.68 47.88
N GLU A 1097 -2.89 -43.65 47.20
CA GLU A 1097 -2.00 -44.74 46.77
C GLU A 1097 -2.58 -46.18 46.80
N LYS A 1098 -3.03 -46.65 45.64
CA LYS A 1098 -3.28 -48.09 45.42
C LYS A 1098 -2.19 -48.70 44.52
N PRO A 1099 -1.17 -49.35 45.12
CA PRO A 1099 -0.05 -49.88 44.37
C PRO A 1099 -0.37 -51.22 43.70
N THR A 1100 0.37 -51.49 42.63
CA THR A 1100 0.85 -52.82 42.20
C THR A 1100 -0.07 -54.04 42.37
N LYS A 1101 -0.61 -54.52 41.24
CA LYS A 1101 -0.54 -55.96 40.89
C LYS A 1101 -0.68 -56.18 39.38
N LYS A 1102 0.31 -56.89 38.80
CA LYS A 1102 0.36 -57.49 37.45
C LYS A 1102 0.11 -56.54 36.24
N LYS A 1103 1.05 -56.34 35.31
CA LYS A 1103 2.44 -56.80 35.20
C LYS A 1103 3.38 -55.66 34.71
N ARG A 1104 4.54 -55.56 35.36
CA ARG A 1104 5.80 -55.01 34.81
C ARG A 1104 6.31 -55.95 33.70
N ARG A 1105 7.18 -55.56 32.77
CA ARG A 1105 7.61 -54.25 32.19
C ARG A 1105 8.50 -54.63 30.99
N LEU A 1106 8.50 -53.87 29.89
CA LEU A 1106 9.32 -54.12 28.68
C LEU A 1106 8.93 -55.43 27.92
N ALA A 1107 9.22 -55.59 26.62
CA ALA A 1107 9.50 -54.59 25.58
C ALA A 1107 9.23 -55.09 24.14
N LYS A 1108 9.22 -54.10 23.23
CA LYS A 1108 9.70 -54.13 21.82
C LYS A 1108 8.72 -54.54 20.70
N LYS A 1109 8.71 -53.67 19.66
CA LYS A 1109 8.28 -53.81 18.23
C LYS A 1109 7.27 -54.92 17.91
N GLY A 1110 6.01 -54.64 17.56
CA GLY A 1110 5.58 -53.80 16.42
C GLY A 1110 4.89 -54.67 15.34
N GLY A 1111 4.00 -54.12 14.51
CA GLY A 1111 3.41 -54.87 13.37
C GLY A 1111 1.89 -54.74 13.14
N GLU A 1112 1.48 -53.63 12.53
CA GLU A 1112 0.41 -53.50 11.49
C GLU A 1112 -1.04 -54.08 11.60
N LYS A 1113 -2.00 -53.24 11.14
CA LYS A 1113 -3.23 -53.55 10.33
C LYS A 1113 -4.37 -54.41 10.96
N SER A 1114 -5.67 -54.12 10.87
CA SER A 1114 -6.48 -53.21 10.05
C SER A 1114 -8.01 -53.45 10.20
N GLN A 1115 -8.84 -52.44 9.88
CA GLN A 1115 -10.19 -52.49 9.24
C GLN A 1115 -11.48 -53.06 9.91
N LYS A 1116 -12.43 -52.12 10.15
CA LYS A 1116 -13.85 -52.02 9.66
C LYS A 1116 -14.96 -53.06 10.01
N ALA A 1117 -16.20 -52.53 9.96
CA ALA A 1117 -17.52 -53.20 9.80
C ALA A 1117 -18.15 -53.85 11.07
N LYS A 1118 -19.49 -54.00 11.24
CA LYS A 1118 -20.69 -53.65 10.42
C LYS A 1118 -21.94 -53.49 11.33
N GLU A 1119 -23.08 -53.04 10.78
CA GLU A 1119 -24.46 -53.06 11.39
C GLU A 1119 -25.16 -54.43 11.07
N PRO A 1120 -26.51 -54.63 10.83
CA PRO A 1120 -27.78 -53.89 11.07
C PRO A 1120 -28.87 -54.82 11.76
N ALA A 1121 -30.21 -54.87 11.60
CA ALA A 1121 -31.21 -54.22 10.71
C ALA A 1121 -32.70 -54.24 11.19
N GLY A 1122 -33.29 -53.07 11.46
CA GLY A 1122 -34.52 -52.57 10.79
C GLY A 1122 -35.87 -53.34 10.82
N LYS A 1123 -36.61 -53.22 9.69
CA LYS A 1123 -37.90 -53.83 9.24
C LYS A 1123 -39.22 -53.36 9.89
N TYR A 1124 -40.40 -53.33 9.21
CA TYR A 1124 -40.88 -53.18 7.79
C TYR A 1124 -42.43 -53.43 7.73
N LYS A 1125 -43.10 -53.25 6.56
CA LYS A 1125 -44.37 -53.90 6.03
C LYS A 1125 -45.70 -53.09 5.98
N SER A 1126 -46.64 -53.30 5.03
CA SER A 1126 -46.65 -53.98 3.70
C SER A 1126 -47.98 -53.81 2.90
N SER A 1127 -48.01 -54.31 1.64
CA SER A 1127 -49.12 -55.01 0.94
C SER A 1127 -50.35 -54.27 0.36
N GLU A 1128 -50.90 -54.58 -0.84
CA GLU A 1128 -50.46 -55.31 -2.09
C GLU A 1128 -51.56 -55.18 -3.20
N ILE A 1129 -51.47 -55.93 -4.34
CA ILE A 1129 -52.51 -56.25 -5.40
C ILE A 1129 -52.48 -55.45 -6.74
N VAL A 1130 -52.88 -56.11 -7.86
CA VAL A 1130 -52.60 -55.85 -9.29
C VAL A 1130 -53.75 -56.36 -10.21
N VAL A 1131 -53.95 -55.78 -11.41
CA VAL A 1131 -54.36 -56.45 -12.70
C VAL A 1131 -54.32 -55.45 -13.89
N GLU A 1132 -53.89 -55.93 -15.07
CA GLU A 1132 -54.03 -55.53 -16.52
C GLU A 1132 -54.49 -54.10 -16.95
N SER A 1133 -54.32 -53.61 -18.19
CA SER A 1133 -53.39 -53.80 -19.34
C SER A 1133 -54.02 -53.08 -20.55
N ASP A 1134 -53.33 -52.18 -21.28
CA ASP A 1134 -52.93 -52.33 -22.71
C ASP A 1134 -52.32 -51.06 -23.37
N SER A 1135 -51.61 -51.27 -24.49
CA SER A 1135 -51.37 -50.43 -25.68
C SER A 1135 -50.99 -48.92 -25.63
N ASP A 1136 -49.82 -48.65 -26.22
CA ASP A 1136 -49.56 -47.69 -27.33
C ASP A 1136 -49.13 -46.21 -27.15
N VAL A 1137 -47.85 -46.00 -27.53
CA VAL A 1137 -47.33 -45.06 -28.57
C VAL A 1137 -46.79 -43.65 -28.21
N ASP A 1138 -45.46 -43.56 -28.38
CA ASP A 1138 -44.55 -42.50 -28.87
C ASP A 1138 -44.08 -41.24 -28.09
N ASP A 1139 -42.88 -40.85 -28.55
CA ASP A 1139 -42.07 -39.63 -28.43
C ASP A 1139 -41.72 -39.04 -27.05
N GLY A 1140 -40.40 -39.01 -26.80
CA GLY A 1140 -39.76 -38.27 -25.69
C GLY A 1140 -38.60 -37.40 -26.18
N ALA A 1141 -37.81 -36.84 -25.26
CA ALA A 1141 -36.53 -36.21 -25.57
C ALA A 1141 -35.58 -36.09 -24.35
N GLU A 1142 -34.28 -36.19 -24.66
CA GLU A 1142 -33.06 -35.73 -23.97
C GLU A 1142 -32.88 -35.70 -22.43
N GLU A 1143 -31.94 -36.55 -22.02
CA GLU A 1143 -30.82 -36.32 -21.08
C GLU A 1143 -30.65 -34.98 -20.30
N ALA A 1144 -30.66 -35.13 -18.98
CA ALA A 1144 -29.53 -34.85 -18.05
C ALA A 1144 -28.65 -33.57 -18.18
N ARG A 1145 -28.41 -32.91 -17.03
CA ARG A 1145 -27.09 -32.92 -16.34
C ARG A 1145 -27.06 -32.23 -14.96
N ARG A 1146 -26.09 -32.70 -14.15
CA ARG A 1146 -25.35 -32.06 -13.04
C ARG A 1146 -26.09 -31.35 -11.88
N ALA A 1147 -25.67 -31.75 -10.68
CA ALA A 1147 -25.83 -31.02 -9.43
C ALA A 1147 -24.68 -30.02 -9.16
N MET A 1148 -24.79 -29.32 -8.02
CA MET A 1148 -23.73 -28.64 -7.25
C MET A 1148 -23.26 -27.22 -7.67
N ALA A 1149 -24.05 -26.22 -7.27
CA ALA A 1149 -23.66 -25.10 -6.39
C ALA A 1149 -24.96 -24.49 -5.82
N GLY A 1150 -25.02 -23.79 -4.69
CA GLY A 1150 -24.03 -23.42 -3.68
C GLY A 1150 -24.65 -22.29 -2.85
N GLU A 1151 -24.71 -22.43 -1.53
CA GLU A 1151 -25.47 -21.52 -0.65
C GLU A 1151 -24.75 -20.17 -0.43
N ASP A 1152 -25.52 -19.14 -0.06
CA ASP A 1152 -25.17 -18.24 1.05
C ASP A 1152 -26.45 -17.56 1.57
N ASP A 1153 -26.74 -17.74 2.86
CA ASP A 1153 -27.90 -17.18 3.58
C ASP A 1153 -27.52 -15.89 4.33
N VAL A 1154 -28.51 -15.02 4.58
CA VAL A 1154 -28.37 -13.86 5.49
C VAL A 1154 -29.66 -13.65 6.29
N ASP A 1155 -29.62 -13.94 7.61
CA ASP A 1155 -30.50 -13.47 8.70
C ASP A 1155 -30.21 -14.30 9.99
N MET A 1156 -30.47 -13.90 11.25
CA MET A 1156 -30.99 -12.63 11.80
C MET A 1156 -30.55 -12.42 13.28
N ASP A 1157 -30.84 -11.22 13.80
CA ASP A 1157 -31.32 -10.80 15.14
C ASP A 1157 -31.69 -11.87 16.22
N ALA A 1158 -31.81 -11.56 17.54
CA ALA A 1158 -31.37 -10.43 18.40
C ALA A 1158 -31.79 -10.69 19.90
N ALA A 1159 -31.80 -9.62 20.71
CA ALA A 1159 -32.48 -9.44 22.02
C ALA A 1159 -31.72 -9.76 23.34
N ALA A 1160 -32.13 -9.06 24.41
CA ALA A 1160 -31.47 -8.91 25.72
C ALA A 1160 -32.51 -9.13 26.88
N PRO A 1161 -32.51 -8.53 28.11
CA PRO A 1161 -31.70 -7.44 28.71
C PRO A 1161 -31.24 -7.62 30.20
N GLU A 1162 -30.57 -6.58 30.75
CA GLU A 1162 -30.49 -6.17 32.20
C GLU A 1162 -29.81 -7.12 33.25
N THR A 1163 -28.99 -6.71 34.25
CA THR A 1163 -28.40 -5.45 34.79
C THR A 1163 -26.96 -5.73 35.34
N GLY A 1164 -26.09 -4.80 35.80
CA GLY A 1164 -26.10 -3.32 35.74
C GLY A 1164 -25.64 -2.55 37.02
N ALA A 1165 -24.42 -2.71 37.57
CA ALA A 1165 -23.94 -1.89 38.71
C ALA A 1165 -22.42 -1.60 38.82
N ARG A 1166 -22.07 -0.29 38.88
CA ARG A 1166 -20.92 0.40 39.55
C ARG A 1166 -19.46 -0.13 39.44
N GLY A 1167 -18.56 0.78 39.03
CA GLY A 1167 -17.58 1.31 40.00
C GLY A 1167 -16.12 1.61 39.60
N ALA A 1168 -15.85 2.83 39.09
CA ALA A 1168 -14.60 3.61 39.21
C ALA A 1168 -13.28 3.16 38.53
N ASP A 1169 -12.44 4.16 38.27
CA ASP A 1169 -11.16 4.13 37.53
C ASP A 1169 -9.92 3.96 38.42
N SER A 1170 -8.79 3.50 37.83
CA SER A 1170 -7.50 4.23 37.78
C SER A 1170 -6.33 3.34 37.31
N ASP A 1171 -5.62 3.78 36.26
CA ASP A 1171 -4.15 3.98 36.14
C ASP A 1171 -3.18 2.78 36.40
N GLU A 1172 -2.23 2.45 35.50
CA GLU A 1172 -0.80 2.87 35.44
C GLU A 1172 0.07 2.43 36.67
N GLU A 1173 1.34 2.00 36.58
CA GLU A 1173 2.36 2.02 35.50
C GLU A 1173 3.51 0.97 35.75
N GLU A 1174 4.51 0.92 34.84
CA GLU A 1174 5.96 0.61 35.03
C GLU A 1174 6.52 -0.61 35.85
N GLN A 1175 7.16 -1.55 35.11
CA GLN A 1175 8.55 -2.10 35.30
C GLN A 1175 9.03 -2.96 36.53
N VAL A 1176 10.26 -3.51 36.35
CA VAL A 1176 11.30 -3.92 37.35
C VAL A 1176 11.43 -5.39 37.87
N VAL A 1177 12.20 -6.20 37.11
CA VAL A 1177 13.41 -6.99 37.52
C VAL A 1177 13.38 -8.18 38.54
N LYS A 1178 13.78 -9.37 38.04
CA LYS A 1178 14.54 -10.51 38.66
C LYS A 1178 14.11 -11.21 39.98
N SER A 1179 13.52 -12.41 39.81
CA SER A 1179 13.93 -13.71 40.41
C SER A 1179 13.94 -13.98 41.94
N LYS A 1180 13.32 -15.11 42.38
CA LYS A 1180 14.00 -16.26 43.06
C LYS A 1180 13.10 -17.46 43.47
N ARG A 1181 13.33 -18.60 42.80
CA ARG A 1181 13.63 -19.98 43.30
C ARG A 1181 13.24 -20.45 44.73
N LYS A 1182 12.96 -21.77 44.81
CA LYS A 1182 12.98 -22.73 45.99
C LYS A 1182 11.75 -22.71 46.92
N SER A 1183 11.40 -23.77 47.66
CA SER A 1183 12.05 -25.08 47.98
C SER A 1183 10.99 -26.24 47.97
N ARG A 1184 11.22 -27.56 48.13
CA ARG A 1184 12.05 -28.45 49.02
C ARG A 1184 11.94 -29.90 48.44
N ARG A 1185 12.71 -30.97 48.75
CA ARG A 1185 14.00 -31.23 49.45
C ARG A 1185 14.47 -32.68 49.15
N GLY A 1186 15.75 -33.02 49.39
CA GLY A 1186 16.35 -34.37 49.27
C GLY A 1186 17.41 -34.40 48.16
N VAL A 1187 18.75 -34.45 48.36
CA VAL A 1187 19.68 -34.94 49.43
C VAL A 1187 19.98 -36.44 49.35
N ILE A 1188 21.16 -36.78 48.83
CA ILE A 1188 22.23 -37.61 49.43
C ILE A 1188 23.56 -37.33 48.67
N GLU A 1189 24.66 -37.73 49.28
CA GLU A 1189 26.09 -37.41 49.11
C GLU A 1189 26.86 -37.73 47.79
N ASP A 1190 27.90 -36.89 47.55
CA ASP A 1190 29.36 -37.17 47.32
C ASP A 1190 30.07 -37.53 45.96
N ASP A 1191 31.36 -37.14 46.00
CA ASP A 1191 32.62 -37.47 45.27
C ASP A 1191 32.95 -37.04 43.80
N ASP A 1192 33.91 -36.08 43.74
CA ASP A 1192 35.25 -36.10 43.10
C ASP A 1192 35.62 -35.73 41.64
N GLU A 1193 36.69 -34.90 41.62
CA GLU A 1193 37.91 -34.78 40.77
C GLU A 1193 37.93 -34.26 39.29
N GLU A 1194 38.69 -33.16 39.17
CA GLU A 1194 39.78 -32.81 38.20
C GLU A 1194 39.58 -32.22 36.77
N ASP A 1195 40.47 -31.24 36.52
CA ASP A 1195 41.16 -30.69 35.33
C ASP A 1195 40.47 -29.95 34.16
N GLU A 1196 40.81 -28.64 34.10
CA GLU A 1196 41.51 -27.85 33.05
C GLU A 1196 41.31 -28.20 31.55
N ASP A 1197 41.24 -27.25 30.60
CA ASP A 1197 42.29 -26.24 30.30
C ASP A 1197 41.77 -24.96 29.56
N ALA A 1198 42.67 -24.04 29.23
CA ALA A 1198 42.49 -22.63 28.83
C ALA A 1198 42.24 -22.40 27.30
N ALA A 1199 42.27 -21.19 26.68
CA ALA A 1199 42.71 -19.83 27.06
C ALA A 1199 42.03 -18.71 26.20
N GLY A 1200 42.39 -17.43 26.39
CA GLY A 1200 42.01 -16.31 25.49
C GLY A 1200 42.58 -14.92 25.87
N LEU A 1201 42.32 -13.91 25.01
CA LEU A 1201 42.75 -12.47 25.11
C LEU A 1201 44.28 -12.24 24.93
N GLY A 1202 44.85 -11.06 24.61
CA GLY A 1202 44.42 -9.71 24.16
C GLY A 1202 45.67 -8.94 23.64
N ALA A 1203 45.64 -8.05 22.63
CA ALA A 1203 45.25 -6.62 22.62
C ALA A 1203 46.32 -5.58 23.11
N LYS A 1204 46.83 -4.75 22.16
CA LYS A 1204 47.49 -3.41 22.32
C LYS A 1204 48.87 -3.34 23.02
N ASP A 1205 49.73 -2.32 22.88
CA ASP A 1205 49.81 -1.05 22.07
C ASP A 1205 51.33 -0.73 21.80
N ASP A 1206 51.69 0.24 20.93
CA ASP A 1206 52.50 1.47 21.26
C ASP A 1206 53.23 2.21 20.07
N SER A 1207 53.08 3.55 20.09
CA SER A 1207 53.91 4.71 19.66
C SER A 1207 54.77 4.83 18.35
N PRO A 1208 54.98 6.08 17.80
CA PRO A 1208 55.69 6.36 16.53
C PRO A 1208 56.99 7.22 16.62
N GLY A 1209 57.72 7.38 15.50
CA GLY A 1209 58.84 8.34 15.33
C GLY A 1209 59.28 8.54 13.87
N THR A 1210 59.89 9.69 13.52
CA THR A 1210 60.16 10.13 12.12
C THR A 1210 61.57 10.69 11.90
N ALA A 1211 62.25 10.37 10.77
CA ALA A 1211 62.88 11.34 9.82
C ALA A 1211 64.00 10.77 8.86
N LYS A 1212 63.85 11.06 7.55
CA LYS A 1212 64.85 11.44 6.49
C LYS A 1212 66.06 10.57 6.07
N GLY A 1213 66.45 10.71 4.79
CA GLY A 1213 67.62 10.14 4.07
C GLY A 1213 67.18 9.07 3.05
N ASP A 1214 67.29 9.19 1.71
CA ASP A 1214 68.39 9.60 0.81
C ASP A 1214 69.63 8.67 0.94
N GLY A 1215 70.14 7.96 -0.09
CA GLY A 1215 69.71 7.82 -1.50
C GLY A 1215 70.63 6.86 -2.31
N ASP A 1216 70.61 6.98 -3.64
CA ASP A 1216 71.52 6.44 -4.68
C ASP A 1216 71.40 5.01 -5.30
N THR A 1217 71.73 5.02 -6.61
CA THR A 1217 71.68 4.03 -7.72
C THR A 1217 72.94 3.10 -7.80
N PRO A 1218 73.21 2.17 -8.79
CA PRO A 1218 72.84 2.19 -10.23
C PRO A 1218 72.64 0.88 -11.07
N MET A 1219 72.07 1.04 -12.29
CA MET A 1219 72.38 0.36 -13.59
C MET A 1219 72.25 -1.19 -13.77
N ALA A 1220 71.96 -1.78 -14.96
CA ALA A 1220 71.62 -1.26 -16.32
C ALA A 1220 70.92 -2.31 -17.23
N GLY A 1221 70.20 -1.83 -18.28
CA GLY A 1221 69.81 -2.55 -19.52
C GLY A 1221 68.44 -3.26 -19.49
N ALA A 1222 67.48 -3.02 -20.41
CA ALA A 1222 67.34 -2.16 -21.60
C ALA A 1222 65.83 -1.79 -21.79
N GLY A 1223 65.31 -1.00 -22.75
CA GLY A 1223 65.82 -0.44 -24.02
C GLY A 1223 65.30 -1.22 -25.25
N GLY A 1224 64.65 -0.57 -26.23
CA GLY A 1224 64.08 -1.23 -27.43
C GLY A 1224 62.83 -0.61 -28.11
N ASP A 1225 62.46 0.62 -27.73
CA ASP A 1225 62.31 1.81 -28.61
C ASP A 1225 61.31 1.85 -29.82
N ASP A 1226 60.63 3.01 -29.91
CA ASP A 1226 60.07 3.74 -31.10
C ASP A 1226 58.85 3.17 -31.89
N ASP A 1227 57.94 3.96 -32.51
CA ASP A 1227 57.45 5.37 -32.45
C ASP A 1227 56.29 5.51 -33.51
N ASP A 1228 55.57 6.63 -33.72
CA ASP A 1228 54.85 7.60 -32.86
C ASP A 1228 54.01 8.52 -33.83
N GLU A 1229 52.77 8.93 -33.47
CA GLU A 1229 51.94 10.06 -33.99
C GLU A 1229 50.45 9.97 -33.56
#